data_AF-A0A1V9YKV2-F1
#
_entry.id   AF-A0A1V9YKV2-F1
#
_cell.length_a   1.000
_cell.length_b   1.000
_cell.length_c   1.000
_cell.angle_alpha   90.00
_cell.angle_beta   90.00
_cell.angle_gamma   90.00
#
_symmetry.space_group_name_H-M   'P 1'
#
loop_
_entity.id
_entity.type
_entity.pdbx_description
1 polymer ?
#
loop_
_entity_poly.entity_id
_entity_poly.type
_entity_poly.pdbx_seq_one_letter_code
_entity_poly.pdbx_strand_id
1 'polypeptide(L)'
;MSREAVLALSHPAVGKKYSANVAKHRHEKIVKAVEAVLHQRDATREQADSDIESQAMYGAAHSDPVAQREGHRQMIFAKLTQLDEVEEQRTAGLQAEVLPPVMQAYVAARFIASARMETQRFPGVAGVNGVARLLANDCSVVAKVAELVWLLQRTREAHASWLQQLLSPMWALGPLEGASLHRVWGQLLEGLEVALLPGRDYVDALQGTVGRCWGALCAAQLSTQSQIAGVASNIKLKRTGVQLNELDVCARYEQALCDDDARLRQLEAAEMEASAEATLGQRDHLVLLDWRELVMSSTSLAAVCVVAVAAALLSASGLFGLNFSVAHSHDAPPVAPAAAAIPAVFDRLVFVVIDALRADMVLGNDAVQHSKDAEELRGFMPFTAQLASSPQSIAYIGHAAVPTVTMPRLKALTTGKKPAFIDVLRNFNSKALDEDNLVAQLSAAGRKMVLYGDETWLLLFPEAFCRADPTSGFFTKDTVEVDTNVTRHLREELDPTNQSPKSRDWDALFLHYLGVDHVGHLTGPHSPLMRTKLAEMDDTIQAIHAAIAAQDAARGTATLLLLLSDHGMTETGNHGGASVEESSALLLFVLPQAMATAPAPFARRPQVDVVPTLAALLGVPIPTQNMGRVLSRVIDAAAPAAARLAARYANLRQLRRLAQPKHSAMFWAAFDNEHAAALAWTPASDLPPALATTLIEAALDALQGIVLRSDGSEYNTVHLLLAIAAGTGGLVGVCRVDRLIRAAWRAPSLPAATVAGAALLQIAALASSSAIENEHALWNLLLTSHLAVVAVAAVGRRSGRAVWVPWVIVLVAARVLRCRNQIINFGRLNGFSVAAGDSRAGLEYEHDDNLSVLSTRSLVHGLLPPLAERVVASAVVVAAECWRDRSRLHVASFAAGMLATVLFSAVPIDTVAHVAYVCAGLQACLAVGRRRHALSAVWLLAFLLQRDTNVAALAVLYAQLEAAAALRRALEEPLLTVPLAVYLAKASFFALGNSHLMTTIDISKAYTGLSAYSQSIVGGLTAFIVFTGPLLVLLAQLDASKDKHALLLGCWCLELGGFTVYSAVVYFMRFHLFIWSVFAPKVGIS
;
A
#
# COMPACT_ATOMS: atom_id res chain seq x y z
N MET A 1 55.25 -19.44 25.21
CA MET A 1 55.55 -17.99 25.14
C MET A 1 55.52 -17.43 26.55
N SER A 2 56.50 -16.58 26.88
CA SER A 2 56.70 -15.94 28.18
C SER A 2 55.51 -15.05 28.58
N ARG A 3 55.44 -14.72 29.87
CA ARG A 3 54.35 -14.03 30.59
C ARG A 3 53.91 -12.68 29.99
N GLU A 4 54.71 -12.08 29.10
CA GLU A 4 54.35 -10.86 28.36
C GLU A 4 53.47 -11.10 27.13
N ALA A 5 53.48 -12.29 26.53
CA ALA A 5 52.56 -12.64 25.44
C ALA A 5 51.11 -12.81 25.90
N VAL A 6 50.91 -13.12 27.18
CA VAL A 6 49.59 -13.30 27.80
C VAL A 6 48.93 -11.94 28.09
N LEU A 7 49.73 -10.89 28.35
CA LEU A 7 49.23 -9.52 28.50
C LEU A 7 48.86 -8.85 27.17
N ALA A 8 49.37 -9.34 26.04
CA ALA A 8 48.98 -8.86 24.70
C ALA A 8 47.62 -9.42 24.23
N LEU A 9 47.15 -10.54 24.79
CA LEU A 9 45.89 -11.20 24.38
C LEU A 9 44.64 -10.69 25.12
N SER A 10 44.78 -9.76 26.06
CA SER A 10 43.66 -9.04 26.68
C SER A 10 43.10 -7.90 25.81
N HIS A 11 43.63 -7.67 24.60
CA HIS A 11 43.08 -6.65 23.71
C HIS A 11 41.88 -7.20 22.90
N PRO A 12 40.71 -6.52 22.90
CA PRO A 12 39.47 -6.99 22.26
C PRO A 12 39.54 -7.25 20.74
N ALA A 13 40.63 -6.83 20.08
CA ALA A 13 40.80 -6.94 18.64
C ALA A 13 41.35 -8.31 18.16
N VAL A 14 41.98 -9.11 19.03
CA VAL A 14 42.59 -10.39 18.62
C VAL A 14 41.61 -11.58 18.71
N GLY A 15 40.63 -11.53 19.61
CA GLY A 15 39.58 -12.56 19.74
C GLY A 15 38.64 -12.68 18.54
N LYS A 16 38.42 -11.58 17.79
CA LYS A 16 37.58 -11.61 16.58
C LYS A 16 38.25 -12.33 15.40
N LYS A 17 39.59 -12.35 15.31
CA LYS A 17 40.30 -13.07 14.23
C LYS A 17 40.41 -14.58 14.49
N TYR A 18 40.44 -15.03 15.74
CA TYR A 18 40.59 -16.46 16.07
C TYR A 18 39.26 -17.26 15.94
N SER A 19 38.11 -16.62 16.20
CA SER A 19 36.78 -17.22 16.01
C SER A 19 36.44 -17.46 14.53
N ALA A 20 36.90 -16.60 13.62
CA ALA A 20 36.63 -16.71 12.19
C ALA A 20 37.35 -17.91 11.54
N ASN A 21 38.56 -18.25 11.98
CA ASN A 21 39.34 -19.36 11.40
C ASN A 21 38.87 -20.74 11.89
N VAL A 22 38.36 -20.86 13.12
CA VAL A 22 37.83 -22.14 13.66
C VAL A 22 36.44 -22.46 13.09
N ALA A 23 35.61 -21.44 12.84
CA ALA A 23 34.31 -21.61 12.19
C ALA A 23 34.46 -22.03 10.71
N LYS A 24 35.43 -21.43 9.99
CA LYS A 24 35.76 -21.78 8.60
C LYS A 24 36.23 -23.24 8.46
N HIS A 25 37.07 -23.72 9.38
CA HIS A 25 37.60 -25.09 9.34
C HIS A 25 36.58 -26.18 9.71
N ARG A 26 35.58 -25.86 10.56
CA ARG A 26 34.44 -26.78 10.85
C ARG A 26 33.40 -26.78 9.73
N HIS A 27 33.16 -25.65 9.07
CA HIS A 27 32.24 -25.56 7.94
C HIS A 27 32.76 -26.35 6.73
N GLU A 28 34.05 -26.25 6.40
CA GLU A 28 34.67 -27.01 5.29
C GLU A 28 34.65 -28.54 5.53
N LYS A 29 34.76 -29.02 6.78
CA LYS A 29 34.65 -30.47 7.09
C LYS A 29 33.21 -30.99 7.00
N ILE A 30 32.22 -30.18 7.37
CA ILE A 30 30.80 -30.56 7.28
C ILE A 30 30.32 -30.51 5.83
N VAL A 31 30.74 -29.51 5.05
CA VAL A 31 30.44 -29.44 3.61
C VAL A 31 31.02 -30.63 2.86
N LYS A 32 32.28 -31.02 3.12
CA LYS A 32 32.87 -32.23 2.51
C LYS A 32 32.20 -33.55 2.93
N ALA A 33 31.73 -33.66 4.18
CA ALA A 33 31.01 -34.85 4.65
C ALA A 33 29.61 -34.96 4.02
N VAL A 34 28.93 -33.82 3.80
CA VAL A 34 27.62 -33.78 3.14
C VAL A 34 27.76 -33.99 1.63
N GLU A 35 28.77 -33.43 0.98
CA GLU A 35 29.09 -33.70 -0.43
C GLU A 35 29.42 -35.19 -0.67
N ALA A 36 30.14 -35.85 0.25
CA ALA A 36 30.42 -37.28 0.17
C ALA A 36 29.15 -38.15 0.30
N VAL A 37 28.22 -37.78 1.19
CA VAL A 37 26.94 -38.50 1.37
C VAL A 37 25.99 -38.27 0.19
N LEU A 38 26.00 -37.07 -0.41
CA LEU A 38 25.20 -36.77 -1.59
C LEU A 38 25.74 -37.49 -2.84
N HIS A 39 27.07 -37.55 -3.02
CA HIS A 39 27.68 -38.33 -4.11
C HIS A 39 27.39 -39.83 -3.98
N GLN A 40 27.37 -40.37 -2.75
CA GLN A 40 27.06 -41.78 -2.51
C GLN A 40 25.58 -42.08 -2.74
N ARG A 41 24.68 -41.15 -2.39
CA ARG A 41 23.25 -41.26 -2.68
C ARG A 41 22.95 -41.19 -4.18
N ASP A 42 23.61 -40.29 -4.92
CA ASP A 42 23.36 -40.12 -6.35
C ASP A 42 23.95 -41.30 -7.16
N ALA A 43 25.07 -41.90 -6.73
CA ALA A 43 25.59 -43.16 -7.28
C ALA A 43 24.68 -44.38 -7.01
N THR A 44 24.02 -44.43 -5.84
CA THR A 44 23.05 -45.51 -5.51
C THR A 44 21.76 -45.37 -6.31
N ARG A 45 21.44 -44.16 -6.78
CA ARG A 45 20.25 -43.86 -7.57
C ARG A 45 20.45 -44.15 -9.06
N GLU A 46 21.62 -43.84 -9.62
CA GLU A 46 21.99 -44.26 -10.99
C GLU A 46 22.06 -45.79 -11.15
N GLN A 47 22.50 -46.52 -10.11
CA GLN A 47 22.49 -47.99 -10.11
C GLN A 47 21.06 -48.56 -10.08
N ALA A 48 20.15 -47.92 -9.33
CA ALA A 48 18.75 -48.34 -9.21
C ALA A 48 17.95 -48.07 -10.51
N ASP A 49 18.25 -46.97 -11.21
CA ASP A 49 17.58 -46.62 -12.47
C ASP A 49 18.09 -47.51 -13.65
N SER A 50 19.36 -47.92 -13.64
CA SER A 50 19.94 -48.92 -14.57
C SER A 50 19.30 -50.31 -14.43
N ASP A 51 19.00 -50.73 -13.19
CA ASP A 51 18.44 -52.06 -12.93
C ASP A 51 16.94 -52.15 -13.28
N ILE A 52 16.22 -51.02 -13.27
CA ILE A 52 14.80 -50.95 -13.70
C ILE A 52 14.67 -51.10 -15.22
N GLU A 53 15.59 -50.54 -16.02
CA GLU A 53 15.62 -50.74 -17.48
C GLU A 53 15.96 -52.19 -17.87
N SER A 54 16.78 -52.90 -17.08
CA SER A 54 17.07 -54.32 -17.29
C SER A 54 15.88 -55.25 -16.95
N GLN A 55 15.03 -54.83 -16.01
CA GLN A 55 13.83 -55.58 -15.58
C GLN A 55 12.65 -55.45 -16.55
N ALA A 56 12.57 -54.37 -17.32
CA ALA A 56 11.57 -54.24 -18.39
C ALA A 56 11.79 -55.23 -19.55
N MET A 57 13.04 -55.68 -19.78
CA MET A 57 13.39 -56.64 -20.83
C MET A 57 13.19 -58.12 -20.42
N TYR A 58 13.20 -58.45 -19.12
CA TYR A 58 13.05 -59.85 -18.67
C TYR A 58 11.59 -60.31 -18.51
N GLY A 59 10.65 -59.35 -18.40
CA GLY A 59 9.21 -59.62 -18.31
C GLY A 59 8.58 -60.13 -19.62
N ALA A 60 9.28 -60.05 -20.76
CA ALA A 60 8.73 -60.37 -22.08
C ALA A 60 8.93 -61.82 -22.53
N ALA A 61 9.60 -62.70 -21.76
CA ALA A 61 10.05 -64.01 -22.26
C ALA A 61 9.51 -65.28 -21.56
N HIS A 62 8.75 -65.21 -20.45
CA HIS A 62 8.32 -66.44 -19.75
C HIS A 62 6.86 -66.39 -19.27
N SER A 63 6.03 -67.28 -19.82
CA SER A 63 4.57 -67.33 -19.67
C SER A 63 4.07 -68.28 -18.55
N ASP A 64 4.89 -68.61 -17.56
CA ASP A 64 4.48 -69.43 -16.41
C ASP A 64 4.51 -68.61 -15.09
N PRO A 65 3.33 -68.25 -14.53
CA PRO A 65 3.22 -67.45 -13.31
C PRO A 65 3.78 -68.12 -12.04
N VAL A 66 3.94 -69.45 -12.04
CA VAL A 66 4.37 -70.20 -10.84
C VAL A 66 5.89 -70.21 -10.70
N ALA A 67 6.62 -70.40 -11.81
CA ALA A 67 8.08 -70.29 -11.82
C ALA A 67 8.56 -68.86 -11.53
N GLN A 68 7.81 -67.84 -11.97
CA GLN A 68 8.06 -66.43 -11.62
C GLN A 68 7.94 -66.14 -10.13
N ARG A 69 6.96 -66.77 -9.44
CA ARG A 69 6.77 -66.59 -7.99
C ARG A 69 7.87 -67.25 -7.18
N GLU A 70 8.34 -68.43 -7.58
CA GLU A 70 9.40 -69.13 -6.84
C GLU A 70 10.78 -68.48 -7.05
N GLY A 71 11.07 -67.97 -8.26
CA GLY A 71 12.26 -67.15 -8.51
C GLY A 71 12.27 -65.83 -7.74
N HIS A 72 11.13 -65.13 -7.67
CA HIS A 72 10.97 -63.94 -6.82
C HIS A 72 11.12 -64.26 -5.33
N ARG A 73 10.62 -65.42 -4.88
CA ARG A 73 10.72 -65.85 -3.49
C ARG A 73 12.16 -66.14 -3.06
N GLN A 74 12.94 -66.82 -3.91
CA GLN A 74 14.35 -67.12 -3.63
C GLN A 74 15.23 -65.86 -3.67
N MET A 75 14.94 -64.92 -4.58
CA MET A 75 15.63 -63.64 -4.67
C MET A 75 15.32 -62.72 -3.49
N ILE A 76 14.08 -62.69 -3.00
CA ILE A 76 13.68 -61.95 -1.80
C ILE A 76 14.36 -62.54 -0.56
N PHE A 77 14.45 -63.87 -0.45
CA PHE A 77 15.16 -64.52 0.65
C PHE A 77 16.66 -64.21 0.65
N ALA A 78 17.34 -64.25 -0.50
CA ALA A 78 18.75 -63.90 -0.59
C ALA A 78 19.02 -62.42 -0.23
N LYS A 79 18.12 -61.51 -0.61
CA LYS A 79 18.20 -60.07 -0.26
C LYS A 79 17.91 -59.81 1.21
N LEU A 80 16.99 -60.56 1.84
CA LEU A 80 16.70 -60.45 3.27
C LEU A 80 17.87 -60.95 4.12
N THR A 81 18.55 -62.02 3.73
CA THR A 81 19.75 -62.51 4.45
C THR A 81 20.93 -61.53 4.36
N GLN A 82 21.11 -60.88 3.21
CA GLN A 82 22.13 -59.82 3.05
C GLN A 82 21.79 -58.54 3.83
N LEU A 83 20.49 -58.23 3.97
CA LEU A 83 20.02 -57.10 4.79
C LEU A 83 20.17 -57.38 6.30
N ASP A 84 19.95 -58.62 6.75
CA ASP A 84 20.16 -59.04 8.14
C ASP A 84 21.64 -58.92 8.56
N GLU A 85 22.59 -59.36 7.73
CA GLU A 85 24.04 -59.22 8.02
C GLU A 85 24.50 -57.76 8.03
N VAL A 86 23.93 -56.92 7.16
CA VAL A 86 24.21 -55.48 7.10
C VAL A 86 23.58 -54.74 8.29
N GLU A 87 22.37 -55.10 8.74
CA GLU A 87 21.76 -54.53 9.95
C GLU A 87 22.48 -54.95 11.23
N GLU A 88 22.96 -56.19 11.33
CA GLU A 88 23.70 -56.67 12.51
C GLU A 88 25.05 -55.92 12.66
N GLN A 89 25.76 -55.68 11.55
CA GLN A 89 26.97 -54.85 11.53
C GLN A 89 26.69 -53.36 11.79
N ARG A 90 25.58 -52.82 11.25
CA ARG A 90 25.17 -51.43 11.43
C ARG A 90 24.77 -51.14 12.87
N THR A 91 24.12 -52.10 13.55
CA THR A 91 23.68 -51.98 14.94
C THR A 91 24.85 -52.08 15.93
N ALA A 92 25.84 -52.95 15.66
CA ALA A 92 27.08 -53.04 16.44
C ALA A 92 27.97 -51.79 16.30
N GLY A 93 28.05 -51.19 15.09
CA GLY A 93 28.78 -49.92 14.85
C GLY A 93 28.10 -48.70 15.50
N LEU A 94 26.77 -48.61 15.43
CA LEU A 94 25.98 -47.53 16.04
C LEU A 94 26.05 -47.54 17.58
N GLN A 95 26.11 -48.72 18.21
CA GLN A 95 26.31 -48.83 19.66
C GLN A 95 27.71 -48.40 20.12
N ALA A 96 28.75 -48.56 19.29
CA ALA A 96 30.13 -48.21 19.63
C ALA A 96 30.46 -46.71 19.40
N GLU A 97 29.89 -46.06 18.39
CA GLU A 97 30.23 -44.66 18.03
C GLU A 97 29.29 -43.59 18.61
N VAL A 98 27.99 -43.87 18.76
CA VAL A 98 26.98 -42.83 19.06
C VAL A 98 26.62 -42.73 20.54
N LEU A 99 26.71 -43.84 21.27
CA LEU A 99 26.33 -43.88 22.69
C LEU A 99 27.27 -43.06 23.60
N PRO A 100 28.61 -43.05 23.40
CA PRO A 100 29.53 -42.30 24.28
C PRO A 100 29.41 -40.75 24.19
N PRO A 101 29.32 -40.11 23.01
CA PRO A 101 29.22 -38.63 22.90
C PRO A 101 27.88 -38.06 23.38
N VAL A 102 26.79 -38.78 23.17
CA VAL A 102 25.43 -38.37 23.57
C VAL A 102 25.29 -38.39 25.09
N MET A 103 25.86 -39.40 25.75
CA MET A 103 25.95 -39.47 27.21
C MET A 103 26.83 -38.36 27.80
N GLN A 104 27.95 -38.00 27.15
CA GLN A 104 28.82 -36.89 27.58
C GLN A 104 28.15 -35.51 27.47
N ALA A 105 27.39 -35.26 26.41
CA ALA A 105 26.68 -33.98 26.21
C ALA A 105 25.53 -33.77 27.20
N TYR A 106 24.82 -34.84 27.56
CA TYR A 106 23.71 -34.81 28.51
C TYR A 106 24.17 -34.51 29.94
N VAL A 107 25.32 -35.07 30.35
CA VAL A 107 25.93 -34.85 31.67
C VAL A 107 26.50 -33.43 31.80
N ALA A 108 27.15 -32.90 30.75
CA ALA A 108 27.70 -31.55 30.75
C ALA A 108 26.62 -30.45 30.85
N ALA A 109 25.47 -30.63 30.19
CA ALA A 109 24.36 -29.67 30.22
C ALA A 109 23.68 -29.57 31.59
N ARG A 110 23.57 -30.69 32.32
CA ARG A 110 23.02 -30.73 33.69
C ARG A 110 23.94 -30.08 34.73
N PHE A 111 25.26 -30.15 34.53
CA PHE A 111 26.26 -29.55 35.43
C PHE A 111 26.31 -28.01 35.31
N ILE A 112 26.23 -27.48 34.09
CA ILE A 112 26.23 -26.02 33.81
C ILE A 112 24.97 -25.34 34.35
N ALA A 113 23.82 -26.01 34.28
CA ALA A 113 22.56 -25.50 34.83
C ALA A 113 22.60 -25.35 36.36
N SER A 114 23.30 -26.24 37.07
CA SER A 114 23.43 -26.18 38.53
C SER A 114 24.42 -25.11 39.00
N ALA A 115 25.53 -24.90 38.28
CA ALA A 115 26.55 -23.89 38.63
C ALA A 115 26.10 -22.43 38.45
N ARG A 116 25.10 -22.17 37.59
CA ARG A 116 24.54 -20.82 37.38
C ARG A 116 23.59 -20.37 38.50
N MET A 117 23.00 -21.30 39.25
CA MET A 117 22.08 -20.97 40.35
C MET A 117 22.82 -20.57 41.64
N GLU A 118 24.06 -21.03 41.86
CA GLU A 118 24.82 -20.72 43.08
C GLU A 118 25.62 -19.41 43.03
N THR A 119 25.94 -18.90 41.84
CA THR A 119 26.68 -17.64 41.68
C THR A 119 25.89 -16.39 42.10
N GLN A 120 24.57 -16.48 42.25
CA GLN A 120 23.74 -15.41 42.82
C GLN A 120 23.68 -15.41 44.36
N ARG A 121 24.08 -16.50 45.04
CA ARG A 121 24.01 -16.61 46.52
C ARG A 121 25.34 -16.37 47.24
N PHE A 122 26.49 -16.40 46.55
CA PHE A 122 27.81 -16.16 47.15
C PHE A 122 28.72 -15.31 46.23
N PRO A 123 28.90 -14.00 46.48
CA PRO A 123 29.53 -13.07 45.53
C PRO A 123 31.07 -13.16 45.44
N GLY A 124 31.72 -14.09 46.15
CA GLY A 124 33.18 -14.11 46.33
C GLY A 124 33.98 -14.98 45.36
N VAL A 125 33.36 -15.70 44.43
CA VAL A 125 34.06 -16.71 43.61
C VAL A 125 34.38 -16.16 42.22
N ALA A 126 35.43 -15.33 42.14
CA ALA A 126 35.97 -14.80 40.87
C ALA A 126 36.70 -15.85 40.00
N GLY A 127 36.56 -17.15 40.28
CA GLY A 127 37.32 -18.24 39.64
C GLY A 127 36.63 -18.93 38.46
N VAL A 128 35.35 -18.66 38.19
CA VAL A 128 34.58 -19.45 37.21
C VAL A 128 35.03 -19.20 35.76
N ASN A 129 35.71 -18.08 35.49
CA ASN A 129 36.25 -17.77 34.16
C ASN A 129 37.55 -18.52 33.78
N GLY A 130 38.21 -19.20 34.74
CA GLY A 130 39.46 -19.94 34.49
C GLY A 130 39.26 -21.40 34.06
N VAL A 131 38.22 -22.06 34.58
CA VAL A 131 37.97 -23.49 34.34
C VAL A 131 37.38 -23.73 32.94
N ALA A 132 36.60 -22.79 32.43
CA ALA A 132 36.01 -22.84 31.08
C ALA A 132 37.05 -22.84 29.93
N ARG A 133 38.31 -22.43 30.18
CA ARG A 133 39.40 -22.47 29.17
C ARG A 133 40.29 -23.71 29.26
N LEU A 134 40.29 -24.44 30.39
CA LEU A 134 41.17 -25.59 30.60
C LEU A 134 40.53 -26.94 30.18
N LEU A 135 39.22 -26.97 29.97
CA LEU A 135 38.46 -28.18 29.57
C LEU A 135 38.38 -28.40 28.05
N ALA A 136 39.23 -27.74 27.25
CA ALA A 136 39.17 -27.81 25.80
C ALA A 136 39.92 -29.00 25.18
N ASN A 137 40.80 -29.71 25.90
CA ASN A 137 41.57 -30.84 25.33
C ASN A 137 41.83 -31.92 26.39
N ASP A 138 41.06 -33.01 26.32
CA ASP A 138 41.24 -34.32 26.98
C ASP A 138 41.06 -34.41 28.52
N CYS A 139 39.93 -34.96 28.97
CA CYS A 139 39.37 -34.73 30.32
C CYS A 139 39.15 -35.98 31.20
N SER A 140 39.52 -37.19 30.81
CA SER A 140 39.05 -38.40 31.51
C SER A 140 39.86 -38.81 32.77
N VAL A 141 41.04 -38.23 33.02
CA VAL A 141 41.90 -38.59 34.16
C VAL A 141 42.03 -37.46 35.20
N VAL A 142 41.89 -36.19 34.81
CA VAL A 142 42.07 -35.03 35.72
C VAL A 142 40.83 -34.79 36.60
N ALA A 143 39.62 -35.11 36.12
CA ALA A 143 38.39 -34.95 36.90
C ALA A 143 38.29 -35.89 38.10
N LYS A 144 38.76 -37.16 37.96
CA LYS A 144 38.71 -38.17 39.04
C LYS A 144 39.67 -37.89 40.20
N VAL A 145 40.79 -37.20 39.93
CA VAL A 145 41.77 -36.81 40.97
C VAL A 145 41.39 -35.48 41.64
N ALA A 146 40.77 -34.55 40.90
CA ALA A 146 40.30 -33.28 41.47
C ALA A 146 39.05 -33.45 42.36
N GLU A 147 38.14 -34.38 42.04
CA GLU A 147 36.95 -34.66 42.87
C GLU A 147 37.28 -35.39 44.17
N LEU A 148 38.23 -36.34 44.17
CA LEU A 148 38.67 -37.06 45.38
C LEU A 148 39.36 -36.12 46.39
N VAL A 149 40.14 -35.15 45.90
CA VAL A 149 40.83 -34.15 46.73
C VAL A 149 39.89 -33.04 47.22
N TRP A 150 38.87 -32.68 46.41
CA TRP A 150 37.84 -31.71 46.81
C TRP A 150 36.86 -32.29 47.86
N LEU A 151 36.52 -33.59 47.78
CA LEU A 151 35.65 -34.27 48.74
C LEU A 151 36.30 -34.46 50.13
N LEU A 152 37.61 -34.69 50.19
CA LEU A 152 38.36 -34.87 51.44
C LEU A 152 38.54 -33.56 52.24
N GLN A 153 38.32 -32.38 51.66
CA GLN A 153 38.63 -31.10 52.30
C GLN A 153 37.44 -30.34 52.92
N ARG A 154 36.19 -30.78 52.75
CA ARG A 154 35.01 -30.05 53.28
C ARG A 154 33.90 -30.89 53.90
N THR A 155 34.26 -31.97 54.57
CA THR A 155 33.38 -32.60 55.56
C THR A 155 33.24 -31.72 56.81
N ARG A 156 32.25 -30.82 56.81
CA ARG A 156 31.44 -30.53 58.02
C ARG A 156 29.96 -30.42 57.66
N GLU A 157 29.28 -31.50 58.02
CA GLU A 157 27.92 -31.61 58.57
C GLU A 157 26.65 -31.40 57.73
N ALA A 158 26.66 -31.00 56.45
CA ALA A 158 25.37 -30.76 55.76
C ALA A 158 24.98 -31.68 54.59
N HIS A 159 25.78 -32.66 54.16
CA HIS A 159 25.49 -33.42 52.92
C HIS A 159 25.60 -34.96 53.02
N ALA A 160 25.06 -35.54 54.09
CA ALA A 160 24.77 -36.98 54.16
C ALA A 160 23.80 -37.44 53.04
N SER A 161 22.99 -36.55 52.47
CA SER A 161 22.09 -36.83 51.35
C SER A 161 22.76 -36.84 49.97
N TRP A 162 24.01 -36.38 49.84
CA TRP A 162 24.70 -36.28 48.54
C TRP A 162 25.73 -37.40 48.29
N LEU A 163 26.30 -37.99 49.35
CA LEU A 163 27.00 -39.28 49.27
C LEU A 163 26.09 -40.42 48.78
N GLN A 164 24.78 -40.28 49.01
CA GLN A 164 23.75 -41.21 48.57
C GLN A 164 23.47 -41.15 47.05
N GLN A 165 23.96 -40.12 46.34
CA GLN A 165 23.84 -40.02 44.87
C GLN A 165 25.15 -40.35 44.14
N LEU A 166 26.32 -40.20 44.79
CA LEU A 166 27.64 -40.42 44.18
C LEU A 166 28.03 -41.90 43.99
N LEU A 167 27.28 -42.83 44.59
CA LEU A 167 27.41 -44.28 44.37
C LEU A 167 26.46 -44.84 43.29
N SER A 168 25.74 -43.96 42.59
CA SER A 168 25.03 -44.27 41.35
C SER A 168 25.88 -43.74 40.18
N PRO A 169 26.21 -44.48 39.09
CA PRO A 169 25.92 -45.88 38.74
C PRO A 169 27.14 -46.66 38.17
N MET A 170 26.99 -47.99 38.07
CA MET A 170 27.98 -48.95 37.54
C MET A 170 28.23 -48.85 36.03
N TRP A 171 29.30 -48.17 35.58
CA TRP A 171 29.95 -48.54 34.31
C TRP A 171 31.46 -48.27 34.26
N ALA A 172 32.15 -48.20 35.40
CA ALA A 172 33.56 -48.55 35.41
C ALA A 172 33.66 -49.99 35.89
N LEU A 173 33.77 -50.93 34.95
CA LEU A 173 34.66 -52.10 34.97
C LEU A 173 34.31 -52.99 33.77
N GLY A 174 35.20 -52.98 32.77
CA GLY A 174 35.25 -54.03 31.74
C GLY A 174 35.59 -55.40 32.36
N PRO A 175 35.67 -56.45 31.53
CA PRO A 175 35.28 -57.81 31.86
C PRO A 175 36.15 -58.39 32.96
N LEU A 176 35.57 -58.58 34.16
CA LEU A 176 36.23 -59.29 35.24
C LEU A 176 35.28 -60.35 35.79
N GLU A 177 35.64 -61.59 35.52
CA GLU A 177 35.02 -62.82 36.00
C GLU A 177 34.76 -62.72 37.52
N GLY A 178 33.58 -63.19 37.95
CA GLY A 178 33.05 -62.98 39.31
C GLY A 178 33.96 -63.42 40.47
N ALA A 179 34.94 -64.29 40.23
CA ALA A 179 35.93 -64.72 41.22
C ALA A 179 37.04 -63.68 41.51
N SER A 180 37.21 -62.67 40.64
CA SER A 180 38.19 -61.59 40.78
C SER A 180 37.59 -60.38 41.50
N LEU A 181 36.33 -60.05 41.21
CA LEU A 181 35.57 -58.98 41.87
C LEU A 181 35.22 -59.30 43.33
N HIS A 182 34.88 -60.55 43.65
CA HIS A 182 34.65 -60.98 45.03
C HIS A 182 35.93 -60.94 45.88
N ARG A 183 37.11 -61.10 45.25
CA ARG A 183 38.44 -60.94 45.89
C ARG A 183 38.80 -59.47 46.11
N VAL A 184 38.61 -58.61 45.11
CA VAL A 184 38.86 -57.16 45.20
C VAL A 184 37.93 -56.50 46.21
N TRP A 185 36.67 -56.94 46.29
CA TRP A 185 35.70 -56.46 47.28
C TRP A 185 36.04 -56.92 48.71
N GLY A 186 36.49 -58.18 48.88
CA GLY A 186 36.99 -58.67 50.16
C GLY A 186 38.20 -57.87 50.68
N GLN A 187 39.15 -57.53 49.80
CA GLN A 187 40.31 -56.70 50.14
C GLN A 187 39.96 -55.24 50.47
N LEU A 188 38.90 -54.70 49.85
CA LEU A 188 38.40 -53.33 50.11
C LEU A 188 37.67 -53.24 51.45
N LEU A 189 36.93 -54.29 51.84
CA LEU A 189 36.26 -54.42 53.14
C LEU A 189 37.26 -54.60 54.29
N GLU A 190 38.28 -55.46 54.12
CA GLU A 190 39.37 -55.61 55.10
C GLU A 190 40.14 -54.29 55.30
N GLY A 191 40.33 -53.49 54.23
CA GLY A 191 40.96 -52.17 54.31
C GLY A 191 40.10 -51.10 55.03
N LEU A 192 38.77 -51.20 54.95
CA LEU A 192 37.82 -50.29 55.60
C LEU A 192 37.59 -50.60 57.08
N GLU A 193 37.63 -51.88 57.48
CA GLU A 193 37.63 -52.30 58.91
C GLU A 193 38.87 -51.79 59.66
N VAL A 194 40.04 -51.77 58.99
CA VAL A 194 41.29 -51.25 59.58
C VAL A 194 41.30 -49.72 59.66
N ALA A 195 40.65 -49.02 58.73
CA ALA A 195 40.62 -47.55 58.67
C ALA A 195 39.61 -46.90 59.63
N LEU A 196 38.62 -47.66 60.11
CA LEU A 196 37.52 -47.18 60.96
C LEU A 196 37.56 -47.81 62.36
N LEU A 197 38.54 -47.40 63.16
CA LEU A 197 38.50 -47.53 64.62
C LEU A 197 38.31 -46.13 65.25
N PRO A 198 37.43 -45.91 66.26
CA PRO A 198 36.41 -46.77 66.86
C PRO A 198 34.99 -46.17 66.66
N GLY A 199 34.15 -46.84 65.89
CA GLY A 199 32.73 -46.51 65.80
C GLY A 199 31.94 -47.68 65.22
N ARG A 200 31.67 -48.71 66.05
CA ARG A 200 30.98 -49.92 65.61
C ARG A 200 29.60 -49.64 64.98
N ASP A 201 28.90 -48.62 65.45
CA ASP A 201 27.57 -48.26 64.93
C ASP A 201 27.59 -47.79 63.47
N TYR A 202 28.68 -47.16 63.02
CA TYR A 202 28.80 -46.65 61.65
C TYR A 202 29.13 -47.75 60.65
N VAL A 203 29.92 -48.74 61.08
CA VAL A 203 30.27 -49.92 60.27
C VAL A 203 29.04 -50.82 60.11
N ASP A 204 28.26 -51.05 61.17
CA ASP A 204 27.04 -51.86 61.12
C ASP A 204 25.92 -51.18 60.28
N ALA A 205 25.79 -49.85 60.35
CA ALA A 205 24.83 -49.10 59.54
C ALA A 205 25.20 -49.08 58.04
N LEU A 206 26.49 -48.99 57.71
CA LEU A 206 26.97 -49.08 56.32
C LEU A 206 26.84 -50.52 55.78
N GLN A 207 27.24 -51.53 56.55
CA GLN A 207 27.07 -52.94 56.17
C GLN A 207 25.59 -53.30 55.96
N GLY A 208 24.69 -52.83 56.83
CA GLY A 208 23.25 -53.05 56.69
C GLY A 208 22.63 -52.35 55.47
N THR A 209 23.10 -51.15 55.13
CA THR A 209 22.52 -50.35 54.02
C THR A 209 23.09 -50.78 52.67
N VAL A 210 24.39 -51.02 52.59
CA VAL A 210 25.05 -51.55 51.39
C VAL A 210 24.65 -53.01 51.15
N GLY A 211 24.52 -53.84 52.19
CA GLY A 211 24.03 -55.21 52.08
C GLY A 211 22.59 -55.32 51.56
N ARG A 212 21.69 -54.41 51.97
CA ARG A 212 20.32 -54.33 51.44
C ARG A 212 20.27 -53.85 49.99
N CYS A 213 21.07 -52.84 49.63
CA CYS A 213 21.15 -52.34 48.26
C CYS A 213 21.82 -53.35 47.32
N TRP A 214 22.86 -54.06 47.78
CA TRP A 214 23.51 -55.15 47.04
C TRP A 214 22.59 -56.36 46.88
N GLY A 215 21.84 -56.75 47.92
CA GLY A 215 20.82 -57.79 47.84
C GLY A 215 19.69 -57.44 46.86
N ALA A 216 19.25 -56.18 46.84
CA ALA A 216 18.26 -55.69 45.87
C ALA A 216 18.82 -55.61 44.44
N LEU A 217 20.10 -55.26 44.27
CA LEU A 217 20.76 -55.23 42.96
C LEU A 217 21.01 -56.64 42.41
N CYS A 218 21.44 -57.58 43.25
CA CYS A 218 21.58 -59.00 42.88
C CYS A 218 20.21 -59.62 42.59
N ALA A 219 19.15 -59.28 43.34
CA ALA A 219 17.78 -59.74 43.06
C ALA A 219 17.21 -59.13 41.77
N ALA A 220 17.48 -57.85 41.50
CA ALA A 220 17.12 -57.20 40.24
C ALA A 220 17.94 -57.75 39.07
N GLN A 221 19.23 -58.03 39.24
CA GLN A 221 20.08 -58.64 38.21
C GLN A 221 19.70 -60.10 37.94
N LEU A 222 19.34 -60.89 38.96
CA LEU A 222 18.78 -62.24 38.80
C LEU A 222 17.37 -62.19 38.18
N SER A 223 16.56 -61.19 38.50
CA SER A 223 15.23 -60.97 37.90
C SER A 223 15.34 -60.56 36.43
N THR A 224 16.28 -59.68 36.09
CA THR A 224 16.52 -59.22 34.72
C THR A 224 17.29 -60.27 33.90
N GLN A 225 18.23 -61.03 34.48
CA GLN A 225 18.81 -62.21 33.82
C GLN A 225 17.78 -63.33 33.63
N SER A 226 16.84 -63.52 34.57
CA SER A 226 15.72 -64.47 34.43
C SER A 226 14.70 -63.99 33.37
N GLN A 227 14.43 -62.68 33.28
CA GLN A 227 13.56 -62.09 32.26
C GLN A 227 14.22 -62.08 30.87
N ILE A 228 15.52 -61.82 30.76
CA ILE A 228 16.27 -61.86 29.50
C ILE A 228 16.53 -63.31 29.08
N ALA A 229 16.83 -64.23 29.99
CA ALA A 229 16.88 -65.67 29.70
C ALA A 229 15.49 -66.22 29.33
N GLY A 230 14.42 -65.68 29.91
CA GLY A 230 13.02 -65.99 29.55
C GLY A 230 12.60 -65.41 28.20
N VAL A 231 13.09 -64.24 27.81
CA VAL A 231 12.86 -63.62 26.50
C VAL A 231 13.71 -64.31 25.43
N ALA A 232 14.98 -64.62 25.71
CA ALA A 232 15.86 -65.37 24.81
C ALA A 232 15.42 -66.84 24.66
N SER A 233 14.93 -67.49 25.73
CA SER A 233 14.30 -68.81 25.69
C SER A 233 13.00 -68.80 24.90
N ASN A 234 12.16 -67.76 25.04
CA ASN A 234 10.94 -67.58 24.25
C ASN A 234 11.22 -67.32 22.77
N ILE A 235 12.29 -66.59 22.44
CA ILE A 235 12.70 -66.34 21.05
C ILE A 235 13.33 -67.60 20.44
N LYS A 236 14.05 -68.43 21.23
CA LYS A 236 14.58 -69.72 20.78
C LYS A 236 13.47 -70.78 20.62
N LEU A 237 12.50 -70.88 21.55
CA LEU A 237 11.33 -71.77 21.46
C LEU A 237 10.38 -71.40 20.31
N LYS A 238 10.17 -70.10 20.05
CA LYS A 238 9.38 -69.64 18.89
C LYS A 238 10.08 -69.86 17.54
N ARG A 239 11.41 -70.04 17.52
CA ARG A 239 12.19 -70.28 16.29
C ARG A 239 12.51 -71.76 16.03
N THR A 240 12.43 -72.67 17.03
CA THR A 240 12.64 -74.12 16.82
C THR A 240 11.37 -74.97 16.88
N GLY A 241 10.21 -74.42 17.23
CA GLY A 241 8.95 -75.16 17.35
C GLY A 241 8.04 -75.10 16.12
N VAL A 242 8.54 -75.45 14.93
CA VAL A 242 7.62 -75.89 13.86
C VAL A 242 7.19 -77.30 14.22
N GLN A 243 5.90 -77.54 14.50
CA GLN A 243 5.12 -78.69 14.03
C GLN A 243 3.68 -78.76 14.60
N LEU A 244 2.73 -79.07 13.70
CA LEU A 244 1.43 -79.74 13.91
C LEU A 244 0.34 -79.02 14.74
N ASN A 245 -0.69 -78.46 14.08
CA ASN A 245 -1.99 -79.11 13.75
C ASN A 245 -2.93 -78.04 13.16
N GLU A 246 -3.43 -78.23 11.92
CA GLU A 246 -4.08 -77.18 11.10
C GLU A 246 -5.40 -76.62 11.66
N LEU A 247 -6.02 -77.27 12.65
CA LEU A 247 -7.33 -76.84 13.19
C LEU A 247 -7.25 -75.80 14.31
N ASP A 248 -6.09 -75.61 14.95
CA ASP A 248 -5.94 -74.67 16.09
C ASP A 248 -5.46 -73.27 15.65
N VAL A 249 -4.93 -73.16 14.42
CA VAL A 249 -4.46 -71.90 13.82
C VAL A 249 -5.64 -71.05 13.35
N CYS A 250 -6.67 -71.65 12.76
CA CYS A 250 -7.86 -70.92 12.32
C CYS A 250 -8.65 -70.34 13.50
N ALA A 251 -8.82 -71.08 14.59
CA ALA A 251 -9.54 -70.59 15.78
C ALA A 251 -8.80 -69.44 16.49
N ARG A 252 -7.46 -69.51 16.57
CA ARG A 252 -6.65 -68.43 17.17
C ARG A 252 -6.47 -67.23 16.25
N TYR A 253 -6.49 -67.42 14.93
CA TYR A 253 -6.45 -66.33 13.98
C TYR A 253 -7.80 -65.58 13.92
N GLU A 254 -8.93 -66.28 14.01
CA GLU A 254 -10.26 -65.65 14.12
C GLU A 254 -10.47 -64.96 15.47
N GLN A 255 -9.93 -65.52 16.56
CA GLN A 255 -9.95 -64.87 17.88
C GLN A 255 -8.99 -63.67 17.93
N ALA A 256 -7.80 -63.76 17.31
CA ALA A 256 -6.89 -62.63 17.19
C ALA A 256 -7.44 -61.54 16.25
N LEU A 257 -8.20 -61.89 15.20
CA LEU A 257 -8.93 -60.93 14.38
C LEU A 257 -10.08 -60.29 15.14
N CYS A 258 -10.86 -61.02 15.94
CA CYS A 258 -11.88 -60.42 16.82
C CYS A 258 -11.28 -59.57 17.94
N ASP A 259 -10.13 -59.97 18.50
CA ASP A 259 -9.41 -59.22 19.54
C ASP A 259 -8.67 -58.01 18.98
N ASP A 260 -8.15 -58.07 17.74
CA ASP A 260 -7.60 -56.93 17.01
C ASP A 260 -8.72 -56.01 16.51
N ASP A 261 -9.90 -56.50 16.11
CA ASP A 261 -11.05 -55.66 15.74
C ASP A 261 -11.71 -55.04 16.99
N ALA A 262 -11.64 -55.73 18.15
CA ALA A 262 -12.00 -55.18 19.45
C ALA A 262 -10.93 -54.23 20.00
N ARG A 263 -9.64 -54.46 19.74
CA ARG A 263 -8.54 -53.51 20.02
C ARG A 263 -8.54 -52.35 19.07
N LEU A 264 -8.96 -52.51 17.82
CA LEU A 264 -9.11 -51.44 16.84
C LEU A 264 -10.33 -50.62 17.22
N ARG A 265 -11.45 -51.23 17.66
CA ARG A 265 -12.58 -50.50 18.25
C ARG A 265 -12.28 -49.91 19.63
N GLN A 266 -11.41 -50.51 20.44
CA GLN A 266 -10.91 -49.93 21.69
C GLN A 266 -9.85 -48.86 21.44
N LEU A 267 -9.09 -48.92 20.35
CA LEU A 267 -8.14 -47.88 19.92
C LEU A 267 -8.88 -46.77 19.20
N GLU A 268 -9.95 -47.03 18.45
CA GLU A 268 -10.85 -46.04 17.86
C GLU A 268 -11.73 -45.44 18.96
N ALA A 269 -12.14 -46.20 19.97
CA ALA A 269 -12.82 -45.69 21.16
C ALA A 269 -11.85 -44.96 22.09
N ALA A 270 -10.59 -45.41 22.25
CA ALA A 270 -9.54 -44.71 22.99
C ALA A 270 -8.92 -43.58 22.18
N GLU A 271 -9.10 -43.51 20.86
CA GLU A 271 -8.74 -42.39 20.00
C GLU A 271 -9.93 -41.43 19.90
N MET A 272 -11.18 -41.89 20.07
CA MET A 272 -12.34 -41.05 20.36
C MET A 272 -12.30 -40.49 21.78
N GLU A 273 -11.86 -41.27 22.77
CA GLU A 273 -11.74 -40.91 24.18
C GLU A 273 -10.45 -40.12 24.41
N ALA A 274 -9.34 -40.42 23.71
CA ALA A 274 -8.17 -39.54 23.62
C ALA A 274 -8.39 -38.36 22.69
N SER A 275 -9.33 -38.38 21.72
CA SER A 275 -9.78 -37.15 21.03
C SER A 275 -10.71 -36.33 21.92
N ALA A 276 -11.48 -36.97 22.81
CA ALA A 276 -12.33 -36.34 23.83
C ALA A 276 -11.52 -35.81 25.04
N GLU A 277 -10.39 -36.45 25.39
CA GLU A 277 -9.44 -36.04 26.43
C GLU A 277 -8.35 -35.12 25.86
N ALA A 278 -7.93 -35.25 24.60
CA ALA A 278 -7.10 -34.24 23.91
C ALA A 278 -7.90 -32.98 23.56
N THR A 279 -9.23 -33.00 23.74
CA THR A 279 -10.07 -31.78 23.81
C THR A 279 -10.22 -31.22 25.23
N LEU A 280 -9.68 -31.88 26.26
CA LEU A 280 -9.71 -31.42 27.64
C LEU A 280 -8.30 -31.46 28.28
N GLY A 281 -7.59 -30.34 28.09
CA GLY A 281 -6.76 -29.82 29.17
C GLY A 281 -5.27 -30.17 29.14
N GLN A 282 -4.59 -30.03 28.00
CA GLN A 282 -3.14 -29.70 28.00
C GLN A 282 -2.64 -29.12 26.66
N ARG A 283 -3.43 -28.25 26.01
CA ARG A 283 -3.03 -27.49 24.82
C ARG A 283 -2.32 -26.16 25.10
N ASP A 284 -2.05 -25.81 26.35
CA ASP A 284 -1.66 -24.43 26.69
C ASP A 284 -0.16 -24.10 26.69
N HIS A 285 0.78 -25.06 26.52
CA HIS A 285 2.20 -24.73 26.76
C HIS A 285 3.28 -25.24 25.78
N LEU A 286 2.96 -25.82 24.62
CA LEU A 286 4.01 -26.22 23.66
C LEU A 286 3.77 -25.93 22.16
N VAL A 287 2.80 -25.07 21.82
CA VAL A 287 2.67 -24.43 20.48
C VAL A 287 2.55 -22.90 20.61
N LEU A 288 2.99 -22.33 21.73
CA LEU A 288 3.20 -20.89 21.89
C LEU A 288 4.69 -20.59 21.69
N LEU A 289 5.19 -20.72 20.46
CA LEU A 289 6.13 -19.71 20.00
C LEU A 289 5.30 -18.45 19.89
N ASP A 290 5.23 -17.72 21.01
CA ASP A 290 4.50 -16.49 21.15
C ASP A 290 4.88 -15.60 19.97
N TRP A 291 3.90 -15.26 19.12
CA TRP A 291 4.13 -14.36 17.99
C TRP A 291 4.81 -13.05 18.45
N ARG A 292 4.62 -12.69 19.73
CA ARG A 292 5.32 -11.63 20.46
C ARG A 292 6.83 -11.82 20.52
N GLU A 293 7.32 -13.02 20.85
CA GLU A 293 8.77 -13.27 20.96
C GLU A 293 9.45 -13.34 19.58
N LEU A 294 8.77 -13.87 18.56
CA LEU A 294 9.38 -14.14 17.25
C LEU A 294 9.48 -12.91 16.33
N VAL A 295 8.52 -11.97 16.46
CA VAL A 295 8.34 -10.82 15.56
C VAL A 295 8.38 -9.49 16.30
N MET A 296 8.00 -9.39 17.57
CA MET A 296 7.89 -8.09 18.26
C MET A 296 9.05 -7.75 19.21
N SER A 297 9.85 -8.71 19.67
CA SER A 297 10.94 -8.45 20.62
C SER A 297 12.15 -7.74 20.00
N SER A 298 12.31 -7.83 18.67
CA SER A 298 13.48 -7.32 17.94
C SER A 298 13.15 -6.27 16.86
N THR A 299 11.88 -5.93 16.65
CA THR A 299 11.45 -5.03 15.57
C THR A 299 11.08 -3.66 16.13
N SER A 300 11.79 -2.64 15.65
CA SER A 300 11.54 -1.26 16.06
C SER A 300 10.41 -0.68 15.23
N LEU A 301 9.29 -0.32 15.87
CA LEU A 301 8.20 0.42 15.21
C LEU A 301 8.74 1.68 14.50
N ALA A 302 9.68 2.39 15.13
CA ALA A 302 10.32 3.55 14.53
C ALA A 302 11.07 3.20 13.23
N ALA A 303 11.76 2.05 13.19
CA ALA A 303 12.43 1.60 11.98
C ALA A 303 11.44 1.26 10.86
N VAL A 304 10.29 0.62 11.17
CA VAL A 304 9.25 0.35 10.16
C VAL A 304 8.67 1.65 9.62
N CYS A 305 8.34 2.61 10.49
CA CYS A 305 7.84 3.91 10.06
C CYS A 305 8.86 4.66 9.19
N VAL A 306 10.14 4.68 9.58
CA VAL A 306 11.21 5.33 8.79
C VAL A 306 11.34 4.69 7.41
N VAL A 307 11.34 3.35 7.33
CA VAL A 307 11.44 2.67 6.03
C VAL A 307 10.20 2.90 5.18
N ALA A 308 9.00 2.89 5.77
CA ALA A 308 7.77 3.16 5.05
C ALA A 308 7.73 4.58 4.49
N VAL A 309 8.09 5.58 5.29
CA VAL A 309 8.20 6.98 4.84
C VAL A 309 9.28 7.11 3.76
N ALA A 310 10.45 6.49 3.92
CA ALA A 310 11.51 6.54 2.93
C ALA A 310 11.09 5.89 1.60
N ALA A 311 10.44 4.72 1.64
CA ALA A 311 9.93 4.04 0.46
C ALA A 311 8.85 4.88 -0.23
N ALA A 312 7.94 5.50 0.53
CA ALA A 312 6.92 6.40 0.01
C ALA A 312 7.53 7.62 -0.69
N LEU A 313 8.48 8.31 -0.03
CA LEU A 313 9.18 9.46 -0.61
C LEU A 313 9.96 9.10 -1.87
N LEU A 314 10.65 7.96 -1.90
CA LEU A 314 11.37 7.49 -3.09
C LEU A 314 10.41 7.13 -4.23
N SER A 315 9.28 6.48 -3.92
CA SER A 315 8.28 6.11 -4.93
C SER A 315 7.63 7.35 -5.53
N ALA A 316 7.22 8.29 -4.68
CA ALA A 316 6.70 9.59 -5.08
C ALA A 316 7.75 10.40 -5.86
N SER A 317 9.03 10.35 -5.45
CA SER A 317 10.13 11.00 -6.20
C SER A 317 10.39 10.36 -7.55
N GLY A 318 10.21 9.04 -7.65
CA GLY A 318 10.32 8.29 -8.89
C GLY A 318 9.18 8.57 -9.87
N LEU A 319 7.96 8.63 -9.35
CA LEU A 319 6.74 8.80 -10.15
C LEU A 319 6.45 10.25 -10.52
N PHE A 320 6.67 11.18 -9.60
CA PHE A 320 6.35 12.59 -9.78
C PHE A 320 7.57 13.46 -10.06
N GLY A 321 8.78 12.88 -10.05
CA GLY A 321 10.00 13.66 -10.22
C GLY A 321 10.17 14.71 -9.11
N LEU A 322 9.89 14.35 -7.84
CA LEU A 322 10.10 15.19 -6.64
C LEU A 322 11.59 15.49 -6.36
N ASN A 323 12.41 15.65 -7.40
CA ASN A 323 13.79 16.11 -7.24
C ASN A 323 13.76 17.47 -6.51
N PHE A 324 14.12 17.44 -5.23
CA PHE A 324 14.85 18.50 -4.55
C PHE A 324 16.12 18.74 -5.38
N SER A 325 16.03 19.54 -6.45
CA SER A 325 17.17 19.78 -7.32
C SER A 325 18.18 20.66 -6.60
N VAL A 326 19.14 20.02 -5.94
CA VAL A 326 20.52 20.51 -5.88
C VAL A 326 21.14 20.09 -7.21
N ALA A 327 21.35 21.06 -8.09
CA ALA A 327 22.12 20.95 -9.33
C ALA A 327 21.58 19.97 -10.39
N HIS A 328 20.67 20.47 -11.22
CA HIS A 328 20.80 20.24 -12.66
C HIS A 328 21.27 21.54 -13.29
N SER A 329 22.49 21.51 -13.85
CA SER A 329 22.96 22.55 -14.74
C SER A 329 22.06 22.56 -15.97
N HIS A 330 21.20 23.58 -16.04
CA HIS A 330 20.45 23.86 -17.26
C HIS A 330 21.45 24.42 -18.28
N ASP A 331 21.77 23.61 -19.29
CA ASP A 331 22.26 24.18 -20.54
C ASP A 331 21.13 25.04 -21.12
N ALA A 332 21.46 26.26 -21.53
CA ALA A 332 20.51 27.19 -22.11
C ALA A 332 19.76 26.52 -23.27
N PRO A 333 18.43 26.71 -23.40
CA PRO A 333 17.69 26.14 -24.51
C PRO A 333 18.35 26.61 -25.82
N PRO A 334 18.67 25.70 -26.76
CA PRO A 334 19.21 26.10 -28.03
C PRO A 334 18.20 27.02 -28.71
N VAL A 335 18.63 28.25 -29.01
CA VAL A 335 17.85 29.22 -29.79
C VAL A 335 17.46 28.52 -31.08
N ALA A 336 16.15 28.27 -31.25
CA ALA A 336 15.65 27.65 -32.46
C ALA A 336 16.03 28.56 -33.64
N PRO A 337 16.61 28.01 -34.73
CA PRO A 337 16.90 28.81 -35.92
C PRO A 337 15.60 29.44 -36.41
N ALA A 338 15.65 30.73 -36.73
CA ALA A 338 14.51 31.53 -37.16
C ALA A 338 13.69 30.78 -38.23
N ALA A 339 12.53 30.26 -37.82
CA ALA A 339 11.54 29.79 -38.77
C ALA A 339 11.12 31.01 -39.60
N ALA A 340 10.89 30.82 -40.91
CA ALA A 340 10.35 31.88 -41.76
C ALA A 340 9.13 32.48 -41.05
N ALA A 341 9.23 33.76 -40.67
CA ALA A 341 8.22 34.41 -39.85
C ALA A 341 6.87 34.35 -40.57
N ILE A 342 5.92 33.63 -39.99
CA ILE A 342 4.53 33.65 -40.46
C ILE A 342 4.02 35.06 -40.14
N PRO A 343 3.54 35.85 -41.12
CA PRO A 343 3.01 37.18 -40.84
C PRO A 343 1.85 37.08 -39.85
N ALA A 344 1.83 37.99 -38.87
CA ALA A 344 0.73 38.08 -37.93
C ALA A 344 -0.59 38.39 -38.67
N VAL A 345 -1.64 37.66 -38.33
CA VAL A 345 -3.01 37.86 -38.83
C VAL A 345 -3.75 38.89 -37.96
N PHE A 346 -3.52 38.83 -36.66
CA PHE A 346 -4.10 39.74 -35.67
C PHE A 346 -3.00 40.55 -35.01
N ASP A 347 -3.24 41.83 -34.79
CA ASP A 347 -2.33 42.70 -34.04
C ASP A 347 -2.68 42.74 -32.55
N ARG A 348 -3.93 42.40 -32.19
CA ARG A 348 -4.39 42.27 -30.80
C ARG A 348 -5.02 40.92 -30.47
N LEU A 349 -4.85 40.51 -29.21
CA LEU A 349 -5.49 39.35 -28.60
C LEU A 349 -6.24 39.79 -27.32
N VAL A 350 -7.52 39.41 -27.21
CA VAL A 350 -8.23 39.37 -25.92
C VAL A 350 -8.39 37.91 -25.54
N PHE A 351 -7.68 37.50 -24.49
CA PHE A 351 -7.61 36.13 -24.00
C PHE A 351 -8.42 36.02 -22.70
N VAL A 352 -9.64 35.49 -22.81
CA VAL A 352 -10.58 35.36 -21.68
C VAL A 352 -10.60 33.92 -21.21
N VAL A 353 -10.20 33.71 -19.96
CA VAL A 353 -10.35 32.45 -19.24
C VAL A 353 -11.47 32.62 -18.24
N ILE A 354 -12.47 31.74 -18.29
CA ILE A 354 -13.48 31.60 -17.23
C ILE A 354 -13.24 30.25 -16.58
N ASP A 355 -12.75 30.25 -15.34
CA ASP A 355 -12.36 29.04 -14.61
C ASP A 355 -13.56 28.09 -14.47
N ALA A 356 -13.31 26.81 -14.77
CA ALA A 356 -14.28 25.71 -14.72
C ALA A 356 -15.53 25.84 -15.63
N LEU A 357 -15.53 26.74 -16.62
CA LEU A 357 -16.63 26.89 -17.58
C LEU A 357 -16.73 25.67 -18.50
N ARG A 358 -17.69 24.79 -18.21
CA ARG A 358 -17.95 23.60 -19.00
C ARG A 358 -18.48 23.97 -20.39
N ALA A 359 -18.12 23.15 -21.37
CA ALA A 359 -18.56 23.35 -22.75
C ALA A 359 -20.10 23.30 -22.91
N ASP A 360 -20.82 22.51 -22.12
CA ASP A 360 -22.29 22.42 -22.18
C ASP A 360 -23.01 23.66 -21.64
N MET A 361 -22.36 24.45 -20.76
CA MET A 361 -22.87 25.75 -20.31
C MET A 361 -22.98 26.78 -21.43
N VAL A 362 -22.40 26.53 -22.61
CA VAL A 362 -22.48 27.41 -23.79
C VAL A 362 -22.94 26.66 -25.03
N LEU A 363 -22.36 25.49 -25.31
CA LEU A 363 -22.63 24.69 -26.51
C LEU A 363 -23.86 23.77 -26.36
N GLY A 364 -24.36 23.59 -25.14
CA GLY A 364 -25.51 22.75 -24.79
C GLY A 364 -25.17 21.29 -24.49
N ASN A 365 -26.11 20.60 -23.85
CA ASN A 365 -25.93 19.23 -23.33
C ASN A 365 -25.58 18.19 -24.42
N ASP A 366 -26.18 18.33 -25.61
CA ASP A 366 -25.92 17.45 -26.75
C ASP A 366 -24.44 17.48 -27.21
N ALA A 367 -23.76 18.62 -27.06
CA ALA A 367 -22.36 18.76 -27.45
C ALA A 367 -21.44 17.85 -26.61
N VAL A 368 -21.76 17.70 -25.32
CA VAL A 368 -20.94 16.96 -24.35
C VAL A 368 -21.48 15.55 -24.08
N GLN A 369 -22.53 15.13 -24.80
CA GLN A 369 -23.23 13.85 -24.62
C GLN A 369 -23.85 13.69 -23.21
N HIS A 370 -24.33 14.80 -22.66
CA HIS A 370 -25.09 14.78 -21.41
C HIS A 370 -26.50 14.26 -21.59
N SER A 371 -27.10 13.78 -20.49
CA SER A 371 -28.49 13.32 -20.53
C SER A 371 -29.40 14.45 -21.02
N LYS A 372 -30.33 14.13 -21.92
CA LYS A 372 -31.32 15.08 -22.43
C LYS A 372 -32.30 15.56 -21.36
N ASP A 373 -32.39 14.83 -20.25
CA ASP A 373 -33.23 15.18 -19.11
C ASP A 373 -32.53 16.15 -18.13
N ALA A 374 -31.23 16.42 -18.32
CA ALA A 374 -30.49 17.37 -17.50
C ALA A 374 -30.87 18.82 -17.85
N GLU A 375 -30.82 19.72 -16.86
CA GLU A 375 -31.06 21.15 -17.06
C GLU A 375 -30.12 21.71 -18.13
N GLU A 376 -30.67 22.50 -19.04
CA GLU A 376 -29.91 23.10 -20.13
C GLU A 376 -29.22 24.39 -19.65
N LEU A 377 -27.99 24.26 -19.17
CA LEU A 377 -27.24 25.38 -18.58
C LEU A 377 -26.95 26.53 -19.57
N ARG A 378 -26.84 26.24 -20.88
CA ARG A 378 -26.72 27.30 -21.91
C ARG A 378 -27.88 28.30 -21.93
N GLY A 379 -29.03 27.97 -21.32
CA GLY A 379 -30.14 28.90 -21.15
C GLY A 379 -29.78 30.12 -20.28
N PHE A 380 -28.72 30.04 -19.47
CA PHE A 380 -28.22 31.13 -18.63
C PHE A 380 -27.06 31.90 -19.27
N MET A 381 -26.60 31.51 -20.47
CA MET A 381 -25.64 32.27 -21.29
C MET A 381 -26.15 32.46 -22.73
N PRO A 382 -27.36 33.03 -22.92
CA PRO A 382 -27.99 33.11 -24.24
C PRO A 382 -27.17 33.87 -25.28
N PHE A 383 -26.52 34.98 -24.92
CA PHE A 383 -25.71 35.74 -25.86
C PHE A 383 -24.48 34.94 -26.31
N THR A 384 -23.75 34.36 -25.36
CA THR A 384 -22.52 33.60 -25.62
C THR A 384 -22.84 32.32 -26.40
N ALA A 385 -23.94 31.64 -26.09
CA ALA A 385 -24.41 30.48 -26.85
C ALA A 385 -24.76 30.84 -28.30
N GLN A 386 -25.44 31.97 -28.51
CA GLN A 386 -25.72 32.48 -29.86
C GLN A 386 -24.42 32.86 -30.59
N LEU A 387 -23.49 33.51 -29.90
CA LEU A 387 -22.19 33.87 -30.44
C LEU A 387 -21.39 32.63 -30.85
N ALA A 388 -21.39 31.57 -30.04
CA ALA A 388 -20.70 30.32 -30.32
C ALA A 388 -21.23 29.59 -31.56
N SER A 389 -22.52 29.79 -31.88
CA SER A 389 -23.18 29.22 -33.06
C SER A 389 -23.14 30.13 -34.29
N SER A 390 -22.59 31.34 -34.15
CA SER A 390 -22.57 32.34 -35.21
C SER A 390 -21.45 32.07 -36.24
N PRO A 391 -21.61 32.53 -37.51
CA PRO A 391 -20.58 32.36 -38.54
C PRO A 391 -19.23 32.98 -38.18
N GLN A 392 -19.21 34.03 -37.36
CA GLN A 392 -17.98 34.69 -36.91
C GLN A 392 -17.22 33.91 -35.84
N SER A 393 -17.71 32.75 -35.41
CA SER A 393 -17.12 31.95 -34.36
C SER A 393 -16.76 30.54 -34.81
N ILE A 394 -15.68 30.01 -34.23
CA ILE A 394 -15.34 28.59 -34.31
C ILE A 394 -15.24 28.05 -32.89
N ALA A 395 -16.18 27.19 -32.53
CA ALA A 395 -16.25 26.56 -31.22
C ALA A 395 -15.79 25.10 -31.25
N TYR A 396 -15.11 24.70 -30.18
CA TYR A 396 -14.66 23.34 -29.90
C TYR A 396 -14.99 22.96 -28.46
N ILE A 397 -15.05 21.66 -28.23
CA ILE A 397 -14.97 21.09 -26.88
C ILE A 397 -13.49 20.90 -26.59
N GLY A 398 -12.90 21.81 -25.82
CA GLY A 398 -11.53 21.72 -25.37
C GLY A 398 -11.35 20.54 -24.42
N HIS A 399 -10.59 19.53 -24.83
CA HIS A 399 -10.25 18.41 -23.98
C HIS A 399 -9.13 18.82 -23.02
N ALA A 400 -9.52 19.09 -21.78
CA ALA A 400 -8.64 19.33 -20.65
C ALA A 400 -8.15 17.98 -20.10
N ALA A 401 -6.86 17.67 -20.30
CA ALA A 401 -6.30 16.41 -19.78
C ALA A 401 -6.16 16.45 -18.24
N VAL A 402 -6.03 15.30 -17.60
CA VAL A 402 -5.76 15.23 -16.15
C VAL A 402 -4.35 15.77 -15.87
N PRO A 403 -4.12 16.50 -14.75
CA PRO A 403 -5.12 17.00 -13.80
C PRO A 403 -5.91 18.20 -14.35
N THR A 404 -7.23 18.20 -14.16
CA THR A 404 -8.12 19.32 -14.49
C THR A 404 -8.14 20.34 -13.34
N VAL A 405 -6.99 20.99 -13.11
CA VAL A 405 -6.81 22.02 -12.08
C VAL A 405 -6.20 23.26 -12.73
N THR A 406 -6.55 24.45 -12.25
CA THR A 406 -6.19 25.76 -12.84
C THR A 406 -4.73 25.90 -13.27
N MET A 407 -3.76 25.92 -12.35
CA MET A 407 -2.34 26.16 -12.72
C MET A 407 -1.78 25.13 -13.75
N PRO A 408 -1.97 23.80 -13.61
CA PRO A 408 -1.54 22.84 -14.63
C PRO A 408 -2.19 23.09 -16.00
N ARG A 409 -3.43 23.57 -16.01
CA ARG A 409 -4.16 23.90 -17.22
C ARG A 409 -3.65 25.18 -17.87
N LEU A 410 -3.40 26.24 -17.09
CA LEU A 410 -2.76 27.46 -17.57
C LEU A 410 -1.38 27.17 -18.17
N LYS A 411 -0.59 26.29 -17.55
CA LYS A 411 0.69 25.82 -18.13
C LYS A 411 0.49 25.15 -19.48
N ALA A 412 -0.50 24.27 -19.63
CA ALA A 412 -0.74 23.60 -20.91
C ALA A 412 -1.23 24.57 -21.99
N LEU A 413 -2.09 25.53 -21.62
CA LEU A 413 -2.64 26.56 -22.52
C LEU A 413 -1.59 27.58 -22.99
N THR A 414 -0.43 27.64 -22.32
CA THR A 414 0.66 28.56 -22.67
C THR A 414 1.88 27.84 -23.26
N THR A 415 2.20 26.62 -22.81
CA THR A 415 3.34 25.83 -23.31
C THR A 415 2.99 24.88 -24.44
N GLY A 416 1.72 24.43 -24.50
CA GLY A 416 1.30 23.35 -25.39
C GLY A 416 1.71 21.97 -24.90
N LYS A 417 2.17 21.83 -23.65
CA LYS A 417 2.52 20.55 -23.03
C LYS A 417 1.33 19.94 -22.30
N LYS A 418 1.30 18.61 -22.19
CA LYS A 418 0.49 17.95 -21.16
C LYS A 418 1.05 18.30 -19.78
N PRO A 419 0.21 18.66 -18.79
CA PRO A 419 0.69 18.86 -17.44
C PRO A 419 1.12 17.54 -16.82
N ALA A 420 2.08 17.64 -15.90
CA ALA A 420 2.50 16.53 -15.09
C ALA A 420 1.70 16.53 -13.78
N PHE A 421 1.43 15.36 -13.19
CA PHE A 421 0.70 15.26 -11.92
C PHE A 421 1.40 16.02 -10.77
N ILE A 422 2.73 16.12 -10.82
CA ILE A 422 3.51 16.93 -9.87
C ILE A 422 3.12 18.40 -9.87
N ASP A 423 2.58 18.92 -10.99
CA ASP A 423 2.14 20.30 -11.05
C ASP A 423 1.04 20.56 -10.01
N VAL A 424 0.15 19.60 -9.71
CA VAL A 424 -0.86 19.75 -8.64
C VAL A 424 -0.21 19.93 -7.27
N LEU A 425 0.82 19.16 -6.95
CA LEU A 425 1.55 19.29 -5.69
C LEU A 425 2.36 20.60 -5.65
N ARG A 426 2.85 21.06 -6.80
CA ARG A 426 3.54 22.36 -6.96
C ARG A 426 2.58 23.55 -7.04
N ASN A 427 1.28 23.37 -7.30
CA ASN A 427 0.28 24.45 -7.21
C ASN A 427 0.27 25.08 -5.83
N PHE A 428 0.60 24.28 -4.82
CA PHE A 428 0.75 24.77 -3.46
C PHE A 428 2.10 25.47 -3.23
N ASN A 429 3.11 25.36 -4.10
CA ASN A 429 4.45 25.95 -3.88
C ASN A 429 4.99 26.59 -5.17
N SER A 430 4.21 27.53 -5.71
CA SER A 430 4.36 28.11 -7.05
C SER A 430 5.76 28.70 -7.29
N LYS A 431 6.45 28.17 -8.30
CA LYS A 431 7.68 28.73 -8.86
C LYS A 431 7.40 29.24 -10.27
N ALA A 432 8.19 30.22 -10.71
CA ALA A 432 8.20 30.71 -12.08
C ALA A 432 8.35 29.57 -13.10
N LEU A 433 7.71 29.72 -14.26
CA LEU A 433 7.83 28.76 -15.35
C LEU A 433 9.10 29.05 -16.16
N ASP A 434 10.13 28.23 -15.97
CA ASP A 434 11.43 28.39 -16.63
C ASP A 434 11.45 27.92 -18.10
N GLU A 435 10.36 27.32 -18.59
CA GLU A 435 10.28 26.69 -19.90
C GLU A 435 9.76 27.63 -21.00
N ASP A 436 10.17 27.37 -22.25
CA ASP A 436 9.67 28.07 -23.43
C ASP A 436 8.14 27.96 -23.59
N ASN A 437 7.47 29.08 -23.82
CA ASN A 437 6.00 29.19 -23.80
C ASN A 437 5.52 30.41 -24.62
N LEU A 438 4.23 30.45 -24.95
CA LEU A 438 3.61 31.48 -25.77
C LEU A 438 3.77 32.90 -25.19
N VAL A 439 3.66 33.06 -23.87
CA VAL A 439 3.80 34.35 -23.18
C VAL A 439 5.24 34.87 -23.33
N ALA A 440 6.22 33.99 -23.15
CA ALA A 440 7.64 34.32 -23.38
C ALA A 440 7.90 34.68 -24.86
N GLN A 441 7.29 33.97 -25.81
CA GLN A 441 7.41 34.29 -27.25
C GLN A 441 6.79 35.65 -27.59
N LEU A 442 5.66 36.02 -26.97
CA LEU A 442 5.06 37.35 -27.13
C LEU A 442 5.93 38.45 -26.51
N SER A 443 6.47 38.22 -25.31
CA SER A 443 7.41 39.14 -24.65
C SER A 443 8.68 39.35 -25.48
N ALA A 444 9.27 38.28 -26.00
CA ALA A 444 10.44 38.33 -26.87
C ALA A 444 10.16 39.06 -28.20
N ALA A 445 8.91 39.01 -28.69
CA ALA A 445 8.45 39.79 -29.84
C ALA A 445 8.11 41.25 -29.49
N GLY A 446 8.34 41.69 -28.25
CA GLY A 446 8.10 43.05 -27.79
C GLY A 446 6.61 43.40 -27.59
N ARG A 447 5.73 42.40 -27.48
CA ARG A 447 4.29 42.61 -27.29
C ARG A 447 3.99 43.06 -25.86
N LYS A 448 3.16 44.10 -25.73
CA LYS A 448 2.69 44.61 -24.43
C LYS A 448 1.50 43.79 -23.94
N MET A 449 1.68 43.12 -22.81
CA MET A 449 0.68 42.23 -22.23
C MET A 449 0.14 42.80 -20.92
N VAL A 450 -1.18 42.73 -20.74
CA VAL A 450 -1.90 43.21 -19.55
C VAL A 450 -2.67 42.04 -18.94
N LEU A 451 -2.73 41.96 -17.60
CA LEU A 451 -3.39 40.86 -16.88
C LEU A 451 -4.36 41.39 -15.81
N TYR A 452 -5.59 40.88 -15.80
CA TYR A 452 -6.52 41.07 -14.68
C TYR A 452 -7.15 39.73 -14.30
N GLY A 453 -7.23 39.42 -13.00
CA GLY A 453 -7.79 38.16 -12.51
C GLY A 453 -6.84 37.36 -11.63
N ASP A 454 -6.77 36.04 -11.83
CA ASP A 454 -5.98 35.12 -10.99
C ASP A 454 -4.48 35.44 -10.90
N GLU A 455 -3.96 35.51 -9.68
CA GLU A 455 -2.55 35.72 -9.35
C GLU A 455 -1.60 34.63 -9.88
N THR A 456 -2.12 33.43 -10.18
CA THR A 456 -1.35 32.30 -10.72
C THR A 456 -0.56 32.68 -11.97
N TRP A 457 -1.08 33.59 -12.79
CA TRP A 457 -0.37 34.10 -13.97
C TRP A 457 0.92 34.85 -13.61
N LEU A 458 0.93 35.65 -12.53
CA LEU A 458 2.12 36.36 -12.07
C LEU A 458 3.13 35.41 -11.41
N LEU A 459 2.64 34.34 -10.78
CA LEU A 459 3.51 33.29 -10.24
C LEU A 459 4.22 32.51 -11.34
N LEU A 460 3.53 32.23 -12.45
CA LEU A 460 4.10 31.54 -13.61
C LEU A 460 4.97 32.46 -14.48
N PHE A 461 4.56 33.73 -14.66
CA PHE A 461 5.15 34.69 -15.60
C PHE A 461 5.43 36.06 -14.94
N PRO A 462 6.35 36.13 -13.96
CA PRO A 462 6.52 37.30 -13.09
C PRO A 462 6.89 38.61 -13.82
N GLU A 463 7.57 38.52 -14.97
CA GLU A 463 8.05 39.69 -15.72
C GLU A 463 7.27 39.95 -17.04
N ALA A 464 6.21 39.17 -17.31
CA ALA A 464 5.55 39.22 -18.61
C ALA A 464 4.61 40.42 -18.79
N PHE A 465 3.96 40.87 -17.71
CA PHE A 465 2.85 41.81 -17.79
C PHE A 465 3.30 43.23 -17.44
N CYS A 466 3.02 44.20 -18.31
CA CYS A 466 3.36 45.61 -18.07
C CYS A 466 2.37 46.31 -17.13
N ARG A 467 1.16 45.74 -16.99
CA ARG A 467 0.10 46.20 -16.09
C ARG A 467 -0.66 44.98 -15.60
N ALA A 468 -0.86 44.88 -14.28
CA ALA A 468 -1.61 43.79 -13.69
C ALA A 468 -2.37 44.20 -12.41
N ASP A 469 -3.49 43.52 -12.14
CA ASP A 469 -4.22 43.58 -10.86
C ASP A 469 -4.68 42.14 -10.51
N PRO A 470 -3.93 41.41 -9.66
CA PRO A 470 -4.19 40.02 -9.36
C PRO A 470 -5.19 39.82 -8.20
N THR A 471 -5.84 38.66 -8.17
CA THR A 471 -6.69 38.15 -7.08
C THR A 471 -6.30 36.72 -6.74
N SER A 472 -6.46 36.32 -5.48
CA SER A 472 -6.13 34.96 -5.07
C SER A 472 -7.26 33.99 -5.43
N GLY A 473 -6.99 33.05 -6.35
CA GLY A 473 -7.91 31.96 -6.69
C GLY A 473 -8.08 30.91 -5.60
N PHE A 474 -7.32 30.98 -4.50
CA PHE A 474 -7.42 30.00 -3.43
C PHE A 474 -8.52 30.29 -2.41
N PHE A 475 -9.14 31.48 -2.39
CA PHE A 475 -10.25 31.75 -1.46
C PHE A 475 -11.62 31.56 -2.12
N THR A 476 -12.04 30.29 -2.25
CA THR A 476 -13.26 29.89 -2.99
C THR A 476 -14.59 30.44 -2.45
N LYS A 477 -14.59 31.06 -1.26
CA LYS A 477 -15.77 31.74 -0.70
C LYS A 477 -16.05 33.09 -1.36
N ASP A 478 -15.04 33.73 -1.98
CA ASP A 478 -15.24 34.99 -2.67
C ASP A 478 -15.73 34.73 -4.10
N THR A 479 -17.02 34.92 -4.35
CA THR A 479 -17.62 34.74 -5.68
C THR A 479 -17.85 36.04 -6.43
N VAL A 480 -17.48 37.20 -5.86
CA VAL A 480 -17.89 38.52 -6.39
C VAL A 480 -16.69 39.44 -6.60
N GLU A 481 -15.79 39.55 -5.62
CA GLU A 481 -14.65 40.47 -5.70
C GLU A 481 -13.62 39.96 -6.73
N VAL A 482 -13.41 38.64 -6.84
CA VAL A 482 -12.60 38.03 -7.91
C VAL A 482 -13.02 38.45 -9.32
N ASP A 483 -14.31 38.47 -9.64
CA ASP A 483 -14.80 38.85 -10.97
C ASP A 483 -14.91 40.37 -11.13
N THR A 484 -15.33 41.08 -10.07
CA THR A 484 -15.36 42.55 -10.04
C THR A 484 -13.96 43.14 -10.27
N ASN A 485 -12.90 42.43 -9.83
CA ASN A 485 -11.52 42.80 -10.12
C ASN A 485 -11.25 42.89 -11.61
N VAL A 486 -11.71 41.92 -12.39
CA VAL A 486 -11.51 41.93 -13.84
C VAL A 486 -12.43 42.98 -14.48
N THR A 487 -13.73 42.95 -14.14
CA THR A 487 -14.76 43.77 -14.79
C THR A 487 -14.54 45.27 -14.63
N ARG A 488 -14.00 45.73 -13.48
CA ARG A 488 -13.76 47.16 -13.25
C ARG A 488 -12.74 47.79 -14.20
N HIS A 489 -11.78 47.00 -14.69
CA HIS A 489 -10.74 47.48 -15.61
C HIS A 489 -11.20 47.52 -17.07
N LEU A 490 -12.23 46.74 -17.44
CA LEU A 490 -12.74 46.71 -18.82
C LEU A 490 -13.20 48.08 -19.32
N ARG A 491 -13.69 48.94 -18.44
CA ARG A 491 -14.14 50.30 -18.81
C ARG A 491 -13.04 51.16 -19.41
N GLU A 492 -11.79 50.98 -18.98
CA GLU A 492 -10.65 51.76 -19.46
C GLU A 492 -9.86 51.02 -20.55
N GLU A 493 -9.74 49.69 -20.44
CA GLU A 493 -8.99 48.84 -21.39
C GLU A 493 -9.75 48.57 -22.69
N LEU A 494 -11.05 48.34 -22.55
CA LEU A 494 -12.00 48.08 -23.64
C LEU A 494 -12.97 49.25 -23.80
N ASP A 495 -12.51 50.49 -23.58
CA ASP A 495 -13.28 51.70 -23.89
C ASP A 495 -13.70 51.69 -25.38
N PRO A 496 -15.01 51.60 -25.70
CA PRO A 496 -15.50 51.54 -27.07
C PRO A 496 -15.20 52.81 -27.88
N THR A 497 -14.97 53.94 -27.21
CA THR A 497 -14.65 55.22 -27.87
C THR A 497 -13.15 55.34 -28.22
N ASN A 498 -12.33 54.41 -27.72
CA ASN A 498 -10.87 54.42 -27.86
C ASN A 498 -10.21 55.74 -27.37
N GLN A 499 -10.86 56.45 -26.43
CA GLN A 499 -10.38 57.73 -25.88
C GLN A 499 -9.47 57.52 -24.68
N SER A 500 -9.75 56.49 -23.88
CA SER A 500 -8.88 56.03 -22.80
C SER A 500 -7.44 55.82 -23.33
N PRO A 501 -6.40 56.24 -22.59
CA PRO A 501 -5.03 55.90 -22.92
C PRO A 501 -4.77 54.39 -22.84
N LYS A 502 -5.43 53.70 -21.89
CA LYS A 502 -5.26 52.25 -21.66
C LYS A 502 -5.81 51.41 -22.81
N SER A 503 -6.86 51.85 -23.50
CA SER A 503 -7.40 51.11 -24.66
C SER A 503 -6.47 51.10 -25.89
N ARG A 504 -5.39 51.88 -25.86
CA ARG A 504 -4.47 52.08 -26.99
C ARG A 504 -3.07 51.50 -26.77
N ASP A 505 -2.74 51.03 -25.57
CA ASP A 505 -1.34 50.76 -25.18
C ASP A 505 -0.99 49.27 -24.96
N TRP A 506 -1.90 48.34 -25.25
CA TRP A 506 -1.67 46.89 -25.16
C TRP A 506 -1.81 46.16 -26.51
N ASP A 507 -1.12 45.01 -26.62
CA ASP A 507 -1.19 44.05 -27.73
C ASP A 507 -1.92 42.74 -27.32
N ALA A 508 -1.80 42.31 -26.06
CA ALA A 508 -2.60 41.20 -25.53
C ALA A 508 -3.18 41.52 -24.15
N LEU A 509 -4.48 41.29 -23.99
CA LEU A 509 -5.22 41.48 -22.75
C LEU A 509 -5.68 40.12 -22.22
N PHE A 510 -5.13 39.72 -21.07
CA PHE A 510 -5.45 38.48 -20.36
C PHE A 510 -6.45 38.77 -19.24
N LEU A 511 -7.61 38.12 -19.30
CA LEU A 511 -8.71 38.28 -18.36
C LEU A 511 -9.04 36.91 -17.79
N HIS A 512 -8.88 36.71 -16.49
CA HIS A 512 -9.13 35.41 -15.84
C HIS A 512 -10.19 35.54 -14.73
N TYR A 513 -11.41 35.08 -15.02
CA TYR A 513 -12.54 35.08 -14.09
C TYR A 513 -12.58 33.77 -13.29
N LEU A 514 -12.80 33.87 -11.98
CA LEU A 514 -12.75 32.74 -11.03
C LEU A 514 -14.14 32.40 -10.45
N GLY A 515 -15.13 33.30 -10.59
CA GLY A 515 -16.40 33.18 -9.89
C GLY A 515 -17.22 31.95 -10.27
N VAL A 516 -17.10 31.44 -11.50
CA VAL A 516 -17.78 30.20 -11.93
C VAL A 516 -17.24 29.00 -11.16
N ASP A 517 -15.93 28.78 -11.12
CA ASP A 517 -15.32 27.71 -10.32
C ASP A 517 -15.66 27.82 -8.83
N HIS A 518 -15.53 29.03 -8.26
CA HIS A 518 -15.86 29.28 -6.85
C HIS A 518 -17.33 28.93 -6.52
N VAL A 519 -18.29 29.34 -7.35
CA VAL A 519 -19.70 28.98 -7.16
C VAL A 519 -19.93 27.48 -7.34
N GLY A 520 -19.20 26.85 -8.28
CA GLY A 520 -19.12 25.40 -8.47
C GLY A 520 -18.77 24.70 -7.16
N HIS A 521 -17.61 25.00 -6.57
CA HIS A 521 -17.15 24.42 -5.29
C HIS A 521 -18.11 24.61 -4.13
N LEU A 522 -18.83 25.74 -4.11
CA LEU A 522 -19.74 26.08 -3.02
C LEU A 522 -21.08 25.36 -3.14
N THR A 523 -21.64 25.27 -4.34
CA THR A 523 -23.06 24.90 -4.53
C THR A 523 -23.36 24.03 -5.76
N GLY A 524 -22.36 23.74 -6.60
CA GLY A 524 -22.49 22.96 -7.82
C GLY A 524 -23.05 23.75 -9.02
N PRO A 525 -22.97 23.16 -10.23
CA PRO A 525 -23.32 23.82 -11.50
C PRO A 525 -24.82 24.10 -11.70
N HIS A 526 -25.69 23.42 -10.95
CA HIS A 526 -27.16 23.56 -11.06
C HIS A 526 -27.78 24.48 -10.00
N SER A 527 -26.95 25.16 -9.20
CA SER A 527 -27.44 26.02 -8.13
C SER A 527 -28.04 27.34 -8.67
N PRO A 528 -28.97 27.97 -7.91
CA PRO A 528 -29.42 29.33 -8.24
C PRO A 528 -28.29 30.35 -8.34
N LEU A 529 -27.23 30.21 -7.52
CA LEU A 529 -26.06 31.08 -7.59
C LEU A 529 -25.30 30.89 -8.90
N MET A 530 -25.17 29.66 -9.40
CA MET A 530 -24.52 29.39 -10.68
C MET A 530 -25.30 30.04 -11.83
N ARG A 531 -26.63 29.99 -11.81
CA ARG A 531 -27.47 30.66 -12.83
C ARG A 531 -27.21 32.16 -12.91
N THR A 532 -27.17 32.83 -11.75
CA THR A 532 -26.85 34.26 -11.67
C THR A 532 -25.42 34.54 -12.13
N LYS A 533 -24.46 33.68 -11.76
CA LYS A 533 -23.06 33.83 -12.14
C LYS A 533 -22.84 33.62 -13.65
N LEU A 534 -23.50 32.65 -14.26
CA LEU A 534 -23.46 32.44 -15.71
C LEU A 534 -24.06 33.63 -16.47
N ALA A 535 -25.17 34.20 -15.99
CA ALA A 535 -25.75 35.41 -16.57
C ALA A 535 -24.80 36.62 -16.48
N GLU A 536 -24.10 36.79 -15.35
CA GLU A 536 -23.08 37.82 -15.19
C GLU A 536 -21.92 37.65 -16.21
N MET A 537 -21.47 36.41 -16.43
CA MET A 537 -20.46 36.12 -17.45
C MET A 537 -20.99 36.38 -18.86
N ASP A 538 -22.26 36.06 -19.15
CA ASP A 538 -22.88 36.33 -20.45
C ASP A 538 -22.90 37.82 -20.79
N ASP A 539 -23.35 38.65 -19.84
CA ASP A 539 -23.36 40.11 -19.95
C ASP A 539 -21.93 40.67 -20.16
N THR A 540 -20.96 40.09 -19.44
CA THR A 540 -19.55 40.48 -19.53
C THR A 540 -18.96 40.16 -20.92
N ILE A 541 -19.22 38.96 -21.44
CA ILE A 541 -18.78 38.57 -22.79
C ILE A 541 -19.47 39.43 -23.86
N GLN A 542 -20.74 39.77 -23.68
CA GLN A 542 -21.44 40.71 -24.57
C GLN A 542 -20.77 42.08 -24.60
N ALA A 543 -20.41 42.63 -23.43
CA ALA A 543 -19.72 43.91 -23.33
C ALA A 543 -18.33 43.87 -24.00
N ILE A 544 -17.54 42.82 -23.76
CA ILE A 544 -16.21 42.63 -24.38
C ILE A 544 -16.35 42.56 -25.91
N HIS A 545 -17.25 41.72 -26.43
CA HIS A 545 -17.45 41.55 -27.86
C HIS A 545 -17.88 42.87 -28.54
N ALA A 546 -18.81 43.62 -27.94
CA ALA A 546 -19.25 44.91 -28.45
C ALA A 546 -18.11 45.96 -28.47
N ALA A 547 -17.30 46.00 -27.41
CA ALA A 547 -16.17 46.91 -27.31
C ALA A 547 -15.08 46.61 -28.35
N ILE A 548 -14.75 45.33 -28.55
CA ILE A 548 -13.79 44.90 -29.58
C ILE A 548 -14.26 45.36 -30.96
N ALA A 549 -15.53 45.13 -31.31
CA ALA A 549 -16.09 45.55 -32.60
C ALA A 549 -15.98 47.07 -32.80
N ALA A 550 -16.23 47.87 -31.76
CA ALA A 550 -16.10 49.33 -31.82
C ALA A 550 -14.63 49.78 -31.98
N GLN A 551 -13.70 49.18 -31.23
CA GLN A 551 -12.28 49.50 -31.30
C GLN A 551 -11.65 49.09 -32.63
N ASP A 552 -12.00 47.92 -33.16
CA ASP A 552 -11.52 47.44 -34.46
C ASP A 552 -12.02 48.33 -35.59
N ALA A 553 -13.28 48.77 -35.53
CA ALA A 553 -13.82 49.74 -36.48
C ALA A 553 -13.06 51.08 -36.44
N ALA A 554 -12.65 51.53 -35.25
CA ALA A 554 -11.88 52.77 -35.09
C ALA A 554 -10.41 52.63 -35.51
N ARG A 555 -9.79 51.46 -35.30
CA ARG A 555 -8.37 51.19 -35.59
C ARG A 555 -8.11 50.74 -37.03
N GLY A 556 -9.09 50.10 -37.66
CA GLY A 556 -8.93 49.48 -38.98
C GLY A 556 -8.07 48.21 -38.97
N THR A 557 -7.76 47.67 -37.79
CA THR A 557 -7.05 46.39 -37.61
C THR A 557 -7.91 45.43 -36.78
N ALA A 558 -7.61 44.13 -36.89
CA ALA A 558 -8.44 43.07 -36.34
C ALA A 558 -7.90 42.55 -35.01
N THR A 559 -8.79 42.38 -34.05
CA THR A 559 -8.54 41.74 -32.76
C THR A 559 -9.09 40.31 -32.76
N LEU A 560 -8.31 39.37 -32.23
CA LEU A 560 -8.79 38.02 -31.94
C LEU A 560 -9.37 37.98 -30.53
N LEU A 561 -10.63 37.58 -30.37
CA LEU A 561 -11.20 37.21 -29.08
C LEU A 561 -11.15 35.69 -28.93
N LEU A 562 -10.42 35.22 -27.93
CA LEU A 562 -10.39 33.82 -27.53
C LEU A 562 -11.03 33.69 -26.15
N LEU A 563 -12.24 33.11 -26.12
CA LEU A 563 -12.91 32.71 -24.89
C LEU A 563 -12.66 31.22 -24.68
N LEU A 564 -12.08 30.86 -23.54
CA LEU A 564 -11.84 29.47 -23.20
C LEU A 564 -12.06 29.21 -21.71
N SER A 565 -12.15 27.94 -21.39
CA SER A 565 -11.99 27.45 -20.03
C SER A 565 -10.68 26.69 -19.90
N ASP A 566 -10.11 26.71 -18.70
CA ASP A 566 -8.97 25.93 -18.29
C ASP A 566 -9.36 24.47 -17.98
N HIS A 567 -10.52 24.23 -17.37
CA HIS A 567 -11.15 22.92 -17.18
C HIS A 567 -12.68 23.01 -17.10
N GLY A 568 -13.37 21.89 -16.87
CA GLY A 568 -14.76 21.86 -16.43
C GLY A 568 -14.87 21.47 -14.96
N MET A 569 -16.07 21.08 -14.53
CA MET A 569 -16.35 20.62 -13.16
C MET A 569 -17.36 19.46 -13.16
N THR A 570 -17.29 18.59 -12.16
CA THR A 570 -18.30 17.56 -11.90
C THR A 570 -19.66 18.16 -11.55
N GLU A 571 -20.71 17.34 -11.51
CA GLU A 571 -22.05 17.73 -11.06
C GLU A 571 -22.13 18.19 -9.60
N THR A 572 -21.07 17.95 -8.82
CA THR A 572 -20.93 18.45 -7.44
C THR A 572 -20.02 19.67 -7.33
N GLY A 573 -19.52 20.18 -8.45
CA GLY A 573 -18.61 21.34 -8.49
C GLY A 573 -17.14 21.03 -8.16
N ASN A 574 -16.76 19.76 -7.99
CA ASN A 574 -15.35 19.37 -7.84
C ASN A 574 -14.67 19.19 -9.21
N HIS A 575 -13.35 19.24 -9.26
CA HIS A 575 -12.54 18.99 -10.45
C HIS A 575 -11.19 18.33 -10.09
N GLY A 576 -10.30 18.12 -11.07
CA GLY A 576 -8.98 17.49 -10.90
C GLY A 576 -8.83 16.10 -11.54
N GLY A 577 -9.90 15.52 -12.07
CA GLY A 577 -9.97 14.18 -12.66
C GLY A 577 -10.16 14.16 -14.16
N ALA A 578 -10.80 13.09 -14.62
CA ALA A 578 -10.89 12.70 -16.03
C ALA A 578 -12.34 12.58 -16.53
N SER A 579 -13.33 13.00 -15.75
CA SER A 579 -14.73 12.84 -16.17
C SER A 579 -15.01 13.65 -17.44
N VAL A 580 -16.09 13.30 -18.14
CA VAL A 580 -16.47 14.04 -19.36
C VAL A 580 -16.75 15.50 -19.01
N GLU A 581 -17.45 15.75 -17.91
CA GLU A 581 -17.78 17.06 -17.38
C GLU A 581 -16.52 17.89 -17.09
N GLU A 582 -15.57 17.30 -16.36
CA GLU A 582 -14.32 17.96 -15.98
C GLU A 582 -13.38 18.21 -17.16
N SER A 583 -13.34 17.28 -18.11
CA SER A 583 -12.43 17.35 -19.25
C SER A 583 -13.02 18.12 -20.45
N SER A 584 -14.27 18.57 -20.38
CA SER A 584 -14.95 19.32 -21.44
C SER A 584 -14.98 20.80 -21.15
N ALA A 585 -13.84 21.45 -21.37
CA ALA A 585 -13.69 22.90 -21.30
C ALA A 585 -14.25 23.57 -22.57
N LEU A 586 -14.81 24.77 -22.44
CA LEU A 586 -15.14 25.59 -23.60
C LEU A 586 -13.86 26.04 -24.34
N LEU A 587 -13.88 26.02 -25.68
CA LEU A 587 -12.86 26.67 -26.51
C LEU A 587 -13.53 27.38 -27.68
N LEU A 588 -13.58 28.70 -27.66
CA LEU A 588 -14.31 29.55 -28.59
C LEU A 588 -13.42 30.64 -29.18
N PHE A 589 -13.12 30.51 -30.48
CA PHE A 589 -12.47 31.56 -31.26
C PHE A 589 -13.53 32.46 -31.89
N VAL A 590 -13.54 33.75 -31.54
CA VAL A 590 -14.40 34.75 -32.15
C VAL A 590 -13.56 35.62 -33.06
N LEU A 591 -13.86 35.54 -34.36
CA LEU A 591 -13.16 36.23 -35.44
C LEU A 591 -13.92 37.50 -35.84
N PRO A 592 -13.26 38.46 -36.51
CA PRO A 592 -13.95 39.58 -37.14
C PRO A 592 -15.00 39.09 -38.11
N GLN A 593 -16.11 39.82 -38.24
CA GLN A 593 -17.23 39.42 -39.09
C GLN A 593 -16.84 39.24 -40.58
N ALA A 594 -15.79 39.91 -41.05
CA ALA A 594 -15.23 39.73 -42.39
C ALA A 594 -14.62 38.33 -42.64
N MET A 595 -14.30 37.58 -41.57
CA MET A 595 -13.73 36.22 -41.59
C MET A 595 -14.79 35.15 -41.26
N ALA A 596 -16.07 35.46 -41.50
CA ALA A 596 -17.16 34.54 -41.22
C ALA A 596 -16.99 33.18 -41.94
N THR A 597 -17.33 32.12 -41.22
CA THR A 597 -17.20 30.73 -41.63
C THR A 597 -18.55 30.04 -41.70
N ALA A 598 -18.63 28.94 -42.44
CA ALA A 598 -19.82 28.12 -42.44
C ALA A 598 -20.01 27.43 -41.08
N PRO A 599 -21.24 27.39 -40.53
CA PRO A 599 -21.54 26.65 -39.31
C PRO A 599 -21.15 25.19 -39.46
N ALA A 600 -20.71 24.57 -38.38
CA ALA A 600 -20.36 23.17 -38.39
C ALA A 600 -20.46 22.53 -37.01
N PRO A 601 -20.57 21.18 -36.94
CA PRO A 601 -20.62 20.47 -35.68
C PRO A 601 -19.40 20.76 -34.80
N PHE A 602 -19.64 20.87 -33.49
CA PHE A 602 -18.58 21.04 -32.51
C PHE A 602 -17.72 19.78 -32.44
N ALA A 603 -16.41 19.96 -32.61
CA ALA A 603 -15.45 18.87 -32.49
C ALA A 603 -14.72 18.95 -31.15
N ARG A 604 -14.38 17.79 -30.58
CA ARG A 604 -13.50 17.73 -29.41
C ARG A 604 -12.03 17.87 -29.84
N ARG A 605 -11.27 18.74 -29.19
CA ARG A 605 -9.85 19.01 -29.50
C ARG A 605 -9.02 19.18 -28.24
N PRO A 606 -7.79 18.63 -28.15
CA PRO A 606 -6.89 18.91 -27.03
C PRO A 606 -6.62 20.40 -26.83
N GLN A 607 -6.66 20.89 -25.58
CA GLN A 607 -6.33 22.30 -25.28
C GLN A 607 -4.93 22.72 -25.74
N VAL A 608 -3.99 21.78 -25.78
CA VAL A 608 -2.61 22.05 -26.24
C VAL A 608 -2.56 22.54 -27.70
N ASP A 609 -3.59 22.29 -28.52
CA ASP A 609 -3.70 22.77 -29.90
C ASP A 609 -3.87 24.30 -30.00
N VAL A 610 -4.24 24.97 -28.89
CA VAL A 610 -4.39 26.43 -28.82
C VAL A 610 -3.05 27.12 -29.06
N VAL A 611 -1.96 26.63 -28.46
CA VAL A 611 -0.65 27.26 -28.49
C VAL A 611 -0.05 27.41 -29.90
N PRO A 612 0.07 26.36 -30.72
CA PRO A 612 0.62 26.51 -32.06
C PRO A 612 -0.33 27.31 -32.96
N THR A 613 -1.64 27.27 -32.70
CA THR A 613 -2.64 28.08 -33.43
C THR A 613 -2.45 29.56 -33.14
N LEU A 614 -2.36 29.96 -31.87
CA LEU A 614 -2.12 31.35 -31.49
C LEU A 614 -0.74 31.84 -31.95
N ALA A 615 0.31 31.02 -31.83
CA ALA A 615 1.63 31.38 -32.32
C ALA A 615 1.61 31.72 -33.81
N ALA A 616 0.94 30.89 -34.63
CA ALA A 616 0.78 31.14 -36.06
C ALA A 616 -0.05 32.40 -36.36
N LEU A 617 -1.13 32.65 -35.62
CA LEU A 617 -2.02 33.79 -35.85
C LEU A 617 -1.43 35.14 -35.38
N LEU A 618 -0.57 35.12 -34.36
CA LEU A 618 0.08 36.32 -33.80
C LEU A 618 1.47 36.56 -34.39
N GLY A 619 1.93 35.66 -35.27
CA GLY A 619 3.21 35.75 -35.97
C GLY A 619 4.43 35.58 -35.05
N VAL A 620 4.31 34.74 -34.02
CA VAL A 620 5.41 34.40 -33.10
C VAL A 620 5.83 32.93 -33.26
N PRO A 621 7.07 32.56 -32.86
CA PRO A 621 7.50 31.17 -32.93
C PRO A 621 6.63 30.23 -32.08
N ILE A 622 6.41 29.01 -32.57
CA ILE A 622 5.76 27.95 -31.78
C ILE A 622 6.74 27.49 -30.69
N PRO A 623 6.33 27.46 -29.40
CA PRO A 623 7.16 26.95 -28.32
C PRO A 623 7.76 25.58 -28.65
N THR A 624 9.05 25.42 -28.39
CA THR A 624 9.83 24.27 -28.84
C THR A 624 9.29 22.93 -28.36
N GLN A 625 8.71 22.91 -27.16
CA GLN A 625 8.19 21.74 -26.50
C GLN A 625 6.66 21.56 -26.62
N ASN A 626 6.01 22.36 -27.47
CA ASN A 626 4.59 22.23 -27.75
C ASN A 626 4.26 20.83 -28.33
N MET A 627 3.20 20.20 -27.82
CA MET A 627 2.67 18.92 -28.26
C MET A 627 1.39 19.06 -29.10
N GLY A 628 0.84 20.27 -29.18
CA GLY A 628 -0.36 20.57 -29.95
C GLY A 628 -0.10 20.64 -31.44
N ARG A 629 -1.18 20.51 -32.22
CA ARG A 629 -1.19 20.85 -33.63
C ARG A 629 -2.05 22.08 -33.90
N VAL A 630 -1.77 22.80 -34.98
CA VAL A 630 -2.60 23.92 -35.41
C VAL A 630 -4.05 23.48 -35.68
N LEU A 631 -5.02 24.27 -35.24
CA LEU A 631 -6.44 24.04 -35.50
C LEU A 631 -6.78 24.47 -36.92
N SER A 632 -6.82 23.50 -37.85
CA SER A 632 -6.99 23.73 -39.29
C SER A 632 -8.12 24.70 -39.64
N ARG A 633 -9.31 24.56 -39.05
CA ARG A 633 -10.43 25.46 -39.36
C ARG A 633 -10.18 26.90 -38.94
N VAL A 634 -9.51 27.12 -37.81
CA VAL A 634 -9.18 28.48 -37.35
C VAL A 634 -8.15 29.10 -38.29
N ILE A 635 -7.13 28.33 -38.67
CA ILE A 635 -6.12 28.77 -39.65
C ILE A 635 -6.74 29.03 -41.02
N ASP A 636 -7.65 28.18 -41.49
CA ASP A 636 -8.29 28.33 -42.80
C ASP A 636 -9.27 29.51 -42.85
N ALA A 637 -9.90 29.83 -41.72
CA ALA A 637 -10.77 30.98 -41.59
C ALA A 637 -10.01 32.30 -41.54
N ALA A 638 -8.97 32.36 -40.69
CA ALA A 638 -8.30 33.62 -40.37
C ALA A 638 -7.06 33.89 -41.24
N ALA A 639 -6.23 32.88 -41.51
CA ALA A 639 -4.95 33.11 -42.18
C ALA A 639 -5.13 33.27 -43.71
N PRO A 640 -4.34 34.17 -44.35
CA PRO A 640 -4.28 34.27 -45.80
C PRO A 640 -3.88 32.94 -46.45
N ALA A 641 -4.40 32.64 -47.64
CA ALA A 641 -4.18 31.36 -48.33
C ALA A 641 -2.69 30.95 -48.42
N ALA A 642 -1.80 31.92 -48.67
CA ALA A 642 -0.36 31.70 -48.74
C ALA A 642 0.28 31.32 -47.38
N ALA A 643 -0.30 31.76 -46.26
CA ALA A 643 0.22 31.51 -44.91
C ALA A 643 -0.31 30.20 -44.29
N ARG A 644 -1.45 29.68 -44.77
CA ARG A 644 -2.10 28.47 -44.22
C ARG A 644 -1.22 27.23 -44.24
N LEU A 645 -0.56 26.96 -45.38
CA LEU A 645 0.36 25.84 -45.53
C LEU A 645 1.66 26.05 -44.74
N ALA A 646 2.18 27.28 -44.74
CA ALA A 646 3.38 27.64 -43.98
C ALA A 646 3.20 27.41 -42.47
N ALA A 647 2.04 27.79 -41.92
CA ALA A 647 1.68 27.55 -40.51
C ALA A 647 1.68 26.06 -40.15
N ARG A 648 0.98 25.25 -40.95
CA ARG A 648 0.93 23.78 -40.76
C ARG A 648 2.31 23.15 -40.87
N TYR A 649 3.11 23.56 -41.86
CA TYR A 649 4.45 23.03 -42.06
C TYR A 649 5.43 23.43 -40.96
N ALA A 650 5.34 24.66 -40.43
CA ALA A 650 6.14 25.10 -39.30
C ALA A 650 5.87 24.23 -38.05
N ASN A 651 4.59 23.96 -37.78
CA ASN A 651 4.18 23.06 -36.70
C ASN A 651 4.61 21.61 -36.95
N LEU A 652 4.54 21.12 -38.20
CA LEU A 652 5.02 19.78 -38.58
C LEU A 652 6.50 19.60 -38.24
N ARG A 653 7.33 20.58 -38.62
CA ARG A 653 8.77 20.58 -38.31
C ARG A 653 9.03 20.64 -36.80
N GLN A 654 8.25 21.42 -36.06
CA GLN A 654 8.37 21.51 -34.61
C GLN A 654 8.02 20.16 -33.94
N LEU A 655 6.87 19.57 -34.26
CA LEU A 655 6.47 18.28 -33.70
C LEU A 655 7.41 17.13 -34.07
N ARG A 656 7.96 17.13 -35.30
CA ARG A 656 8.94 16.10 -35.69
C ARG A 656 10.20 16.15 -34.84
N ARG A 657 10.73 17.36 -34.57
CA ARG A 657 11.89 17.52 -33.68
C ARG A 657 11.59 17.05 -32.26
N LEU A 658 10.39 17.35 -31.75
CA LEU A 658 9.96 16.90 -30.44
C LEU A 658 9.79 15.38 -30.36
N ALA A 659 9.27 14.75 -31.43
CA ALA A 659 9.00 13.32 -31.44
C ALA A 659 10.26 12.45 -31.62
N GLN A 660 11.28 12.95 -32.33
CA GLN A 660 12.47 12.19 -32.74
C GLN A 660 13.13 11.34 -31.63
N PRO A 661 13.28 11.80 -30.37
CA PRO A 661 13.88 10.99 -29.31
C PRO A 661 13.07 9.78 -28.85
N LYS A 662 11.77 9.69 -29.18
CA LYS A 662 10.84 8.69 -28.59
C LYS A 662 10.91 7.28 -29.18
N HIS A 663 11.52 7.09 -30.36
CA HIS A 663 11.51 5.82 -31.09
C HIS A 663 12.86 5.45 -31.72
N SER A 664 13.00 4.18 -32.11
CA SER A 664 14.21 3.65 -32.74
C SER A 664 14.44 4.25 -34.14
N ALA A 665 15.70 4.23 -34.59
CA ALA A 665 16.06 4.69 -35.94
C ALA A 665 15.27 3.97 -37.04
N MET A 666 14.94 2.68 -36.84
CA MET A 666 14.16 1.89 -37.80
C MET A 666 12.72 2.37 -37.92
N PHE A 667 12.08 2.71 -36.80
CA PHE A 667 10.74 3.31 -36.82
C PHE A 667 10.75 4.63 -37.60
N TRP A 668 11.73 5.49 -37.34
CA TRP A 668 11.84 6.78 -38.03
C TRP A 668 12.11 6.65 -39.52
N ALA A 669 12.91 5.67 -39.94
CA ALA A 669 13.10 5.39 -41.37
C ALA A 669 11.78 4.99 -42.07
N ALA A 670 10.93 4.19 -41.40
CA ALA A 670 9.62 3.81 -41.93
C ALA A 670 8.67 5.02 -41.97
N PHE A 671 8.59 5.79 -40.88
CA PHE A 671 7.78 7.00 -40.79
C PHE A 671 8.17 8.04 -41.86
N ASP A 672 9.48 8.25 -42.05
CA ASP A 672 10.01 9.20 -43.02
C ASP A 672 9.69 8.79 -44.45
N ASN A 673 9.70 7.48 -44.75
CA ASN A 673 9.30 6.97 -46.06
C ASN A 673 7.80 7.16 -46.30
N GLU A 674 6.96 6.90 -45.30
CA GLU A 674 5.49 7.05 -45.40
C GLU A 674 5.08 8.53 -45.60
N HIS A 675 5.73 9.45 -44.90
CA HIS A 675 5.39 10.88 -44.92
C HIS A 675 6.38 11.74 -45.72
N ALA A 676 7.21 11.14 -46.60
CA ALA A 676 8.30 11.81 -47.31
C ALA A 676 7.86 13.12 -48.01
N ALA A 677 6.73 13.08 -48.72
CA ALA A 677 6.20 14.23 -49.46
C ALA A 677 5.78 15.40 -48.55
N ALA A 678 5.20 15.11 -47.37
CA ALA A 678 4.84 16.14 -46.41
C ALA A 678 6.08 16.76 -45.75
N LEU A 679 7.06 15.91 -45.41
CA LEU A 679 8.28 16.31 -44.71
C LEU A 679 9.23 17.15 -45.59
N ALA A 680 9.27 16.86 -46.89
CA ALA A 680 10.07 17.57 -47.88
C ALA A 680 9.37 18.79 -48.50
N TRP A 681 8.14 19.11 -48.08
CA TRP A 681 7.39 20.23 -48.65
C TRP A 681 8.12 21.56 -48.44
N THR A 682 8.09 22.41 -49.46
CA THR A 682 8.55 23.80 -49.42
C THR A 682 7.57 24.68 -50.19
N PRO A 683 7.60 26.01 -50.01
CA PRO A 683 6.80 26.91 -50.84
C PRO A 683 7.06 26.79 -52.35
N ALA A 684 8.21 26.23 -52.76
CA ALA A 684 8.59 26.00 -54.15
C ALA A 684 8.21 24.59 -54.67
N SER A 685 7.54 23.77 -53.88
CA SER A 685 7.15 22.41 -54.28
C SER A 685 5.99 22.44 -55.30
N ASP A 686 6.06 21.59 -56.33
CA ASP A 686 5.05 21.46 -57.40
C ASP A 686 3.74 20.76 -56.95
N LEU A 687 3.56 20.51 -55.64
CA LEU A 687 2.39 19.83 -55.12
C LEU A 687 1.17 20.77 -55.13
N PRO A 688 0.00 20.32 -55.63
CA PRO A 688 -1.23 21.08 -55.49
C PRO A 688 -1.50 21.46 -54.03
N PRO A 689 -1.87 22.71 -53.70
CA PRO A 689 -2.03 23.16 -52.31
C PRO A 689 -2.99 22.30 -51.47
N ALA A 690 -4.06 21.82 -52.08
CA ALA A 690 -5.02 20.92 -51.42
C ALA A 690 -4.38 19.58 -51.05
N LEU A 691 -3.59 18.97 -51.96
CA LEU A 691 -2.89 17.72 -51.69
C LEU A 691 -1.80 17.91 -50.63
N ALA A 692 -1.03 19.00 -50.72
CA ALA A 692 -0.03 19.34 -49.72
C ALA A 692 -0.65 19.51 -48.32
N THR A 693 -1.84 20.14 -48.24
CA THR A 693 -2.58 20.30 -46.98
C THR A 693 -2.94 18.95 -46.38
N THR A 694 -3.56 18.06 -47.17
CA THR A 694 -3.93 16.71 -46.71
C THR A 694 -2.73 15.91 -46.23
N LEU A 695 -1.61 15.94 -46.96
CA LEU A 695 -0.41 15.18 -46.60
C LEU A 695 0.24 15.72 -45.32
N ILE A 696 0.32 17.05 -45.16
CA ILE A 696 0.87 17.68 -43.96
C ILE A 696 -0.03 17.43 -42.74
N GLU A 697 -1.36 17.53 -42.90
CA GLU A 697 -2.30 17.23 -41.81
C GLU A 697 -2.22 15.77 -41.38
N ALA A 698 -2.12 14.82 -42.31
CA ALA A 698 -1.93 13.40 -41.98
C ALA A 698 -0.64 13.17 -41.18
N ALA A 699 0.46 13.83 -41.56
CA ALA A 699 1.73 13.74 -40.83
C ALA A 699 1.69 14.42 -39.46
N LEU A 700 0.99 15.56 -39.34
CA LEU A 700 0.73 16.22 -38.05
C LEU A 700 -0.05 15.32 -37.10
N ASP A 701 -1.08 14.63 -37.58
CA ASP A 701 -1.92 13.74 -36.78
C ASP A 701 -1.12 12.56 -36.25
N ALA A 702 -0.29 11.95 -37.11
CA ALA A 702 0.59 10.86 -36.72
C ALA A 702 1.62 11.31 -35.67
N LEU A 703 2.29 12.46 -35.87
CA LEU A 703 3.26 12.98 -34.91
C LEU A 703 2.62 13.40 -33.59
N GLN A 704 1.46 14.06 -33.62
CA GLN A 704 0.72 14.42 -32.41
C GLN A 704 0.38 13.16 -31.61
N GLY A 705 -0.08 12.10 -32.27
CA GLY A 705 -0.35 10.80 -31.65
C GLY A 705 0.88 10.15 -31.01
N ILE A 706 2.09 10.42 -31.52
CA ILE A 706 3.36 9.96 -30.91
C ILE A 706 3.69 10.81 -29.69
N VAL A 707 3.71 12.14 -29.81
CA VAL A 707 4.16 13.00 -28.71
C VAL A 707 3.21 12.93 -27.52
N LEU A 708 1.88 12.85 -27.73
CA LEU A 708 0.89 12.77 -26.64
C LEU A 708 0.92 11.44 -25.87
N ARG A 709 1.62 10.41 -26.34
CA ARG A 709 1.81 9.15 -25.60
C ARG A 709 2.97 9.27 -24.60
N SER A 710 2.77 8.73 -23.39
CA SER A 710 3.84 8.57 -22.41
C SER A 710 4.85 7.54 -22.94
N ASP A 711 6.13 7.92 -22.93
CA ASP A 711 7.27 7.06 -23.28
C ASP A 711 8.09 6.66 -22.03
N GLY A 712 7.56 6.95 -20.84
CA GLY A 712 8.17 6.67 -19.55
C GLY A 712 9.43 7.48 -19.21
N SER A 713 9.85 8.42 -20.07
CA SER A 713 10.96 9.34 -19.77
C SER A 713 10.62 10.39 -18.71
N GLU A 714 9.32 10.57 -18.44
CA GLU A 714 8.75 11.42 -17.40
C GLU A 714 9.07 10.93 -15.98
N TYR A 715 9.52 9.67 -15.82
CA TYR A 715 9.72 9.01 -14.52
C TYR A 715 11.20 8.82 -14.20
N ASN A 716 11.54 8.99 -12.91
CA ASN A 716 12.84 8.58 -12.40
C ASN A 716 12.77 7.10 -11.98
N THR A 717 13.14 6.22 -12.93
CA THR A 717 13.14 4.76 -12.74
C THR A 717 14.09 4.30 -11.64
N VAL A 718 15.18 5.02 -11.40
CA VAL A 718 16.14 4.71 -10.32
C VAL A 718 15.46 4.90 -8.96
N HIS A 719 14.78 6.02 -8.73
CA HIS A 719 14.05 6.25 -7.48
C HIS A 719 12.91 5.24 -7.27
N LEU A 720 12.17 4.86 -8.32
CA LEU A 720 11.16 3.80 -8.23
C LEU A 720 11.79 2.45 -7.81
N LEU A 721 12.91 2.07 -8.42
CA LEU A 721 13.63 0.84 -8.04
C LEU A 721 14.17 0.89 -6.62
N LEU A 722 14.70 2.05 -6.19
CA LEU A 722 15.15 2.26 -4.81
C LEU A 722 13.98 2.18 -3.81
N ALA A 723 12.80 2.68 -4.15
CA ALA A 723 11.60 2.56 -3.34
C ALA A 723 11.20 1.10 -3.14
N ILE A 724 11.19 0.32 -4.22
CA ILE A 724 10.88 -1.12 -4.20
C ILE A 724 11.94 -1.86 -3.36
N ALA A 725 13.23 -1.53 -3.53
CA ALA A 725 14.31 -2.13 -2.77
C ALA A 725 14.23 -1.79 -1.28
N ALA A 726 13.97 -0.52 -0.92
CA ALA A 726 13.80 -0.07 0.45
C ALA A 726 12.60 -0.74 1.12
N GLY A 727 11.45 -0.78 0.44
CA GLY A 727 10.24 -1.45 0.93
C GLY A 727 10.45 -2.96 1.14
N THR A 728 11.03 -3.65 0.16
CA THR A 728 11.34 -5.10 0.25
C THR A 728 12.35 -5.38 1.36
N GLY A 729 13.42 -4.57 1.44
CA GLY A 729 14.42 -4.64 2.50
C GLY A 729 13.82 -4.37 3.88
N GLY A 730 12.87 -3.43 3.99
CA GLY A 730 12.08 -3.16 5.19
C GLY A 730 11.25 -4.36 5.64
N LEU A 731 10.51 -4.96 4.70
CA LEU A 731 9.65 -6.11 5.00
C LEU A 731 10.46 -7.33 5.51
N VAL A 732 11.63 -7.59 4.92
CA VAL A 732 12.48 -8.74 5.30
C VAL A 732 13.38 -8.43 6.51
N GLY A 733 14.03 -7.27 6.49
CA GLY A 733 15.03 -6.87 7.48
C GLY A 733 14.42 -6.32 8.77
N VAL A 734 13.39 -5.48 8.66
CA VAL A 734 12.76 -4.80 9.79
C VAL A 734 11.48 -5.50 10.23
N CYS A 735 10.56 -5.80 9.32
CA CYS A 735 9.27 -6.42 9.68
C CYS A 735 9.38 -7.94 9.86
N ARG A 736 10.50 -8.56 9.43
CA ARG A 736 10.76 -10.00 9.51
C ARG A 736 9.60 -10.84 8.94
N VAL A 737 8.99 -10.38 7.84
CA VAL A 737 7.87 -11.06 7.16
C VAL A 737 8.25 -12.48 6.74
N ASP A 738 9.52 -12.74 6.48
CA ASP A 738 10.10 -14.07 6.24
C ASP A 738 9.83 -15.05 7.39
N ARG A 739 9.80 -14.58 8.64
CA ARG A 739 9.45 -15.39 9.81
C ARG A 739 7.94 -15.57 9.94
N LEU A 740 7.15 -14.53 9.67
CA LEU A 740 5.69 -14.58 9.69
C LEU A 740 5.15 -15.62 8.69
N ILE A 741 5.64 -15.58 7.44
CA ILE A 741 5.25 -16.54 6.41
C ILE A 741 5.62 -17.96 6.82
N ARG A 742 6.85 -18.19 7.34
CA ARG A 742 7.28 -19.52 7.81
C ARG A 742 6.47 -20.01 9.00
N ALA A 743 6.08 -19.13 9.92
CA ALA A 743 5.23 -19.49 11.05
C ALA A 743 3.81 -19.86 10.58
N ALA A 744 3.22 -19.06 9.70
CA ALA A 744 1.91 -19.35 9.10
C ALA A 744 1.90 -20.65 8.30
N TRP A 745 3.00 -20.96 7.59
CA TRP A 745 3.16 -22.21 6.86
C TRP A 745 3.28 -23.43 7.78
N ARG A 746 3.99 -23.30 8.90
CA ARG A 746 4.21 -24.41 9.85
C ARG A 746 3.00 -24.71 10.73
N ALA A 747 2.17 -23.70 11.00
CA ALA A 747 0.96 -23.83 11.81
C ALA A 747 -0.20 -23.12 11.10
N PRO A 748 -0.75 -23.71 10.01
CA PRO A 748 -1.84 -23.10 9.28
C PRO A 748 -3.07 -22.99 10.17
N SER A 749 -3.59 -21.78 10.31
CA SER A 749 -4.86 -21.50 10.98
C SER A 749 -5.79 -20.80 10.01
N LEU A 750 -7.11 -20.95 10.20
CA LEU A 750 -8.10 -20.28 9.36
C LEU A 750 -7.88 -18.74 9.31
N PRO A 751 -7.60 -18.04 10.43
CA PRO A 751 -7.22 -16.62 10.40
C PRO A 751 -5.95 -16.33 9.58
N ALA A 752 -4.90 -17.16 9.72
CA ALA A 752 -3.66 -16.94 8.97
C ALA A 752 -3.85 -17.15 7.45
N ALA A 753 -4.58 -18.20 7.06
CA ALA A 753 -4.87 -18.50 5.66
C ALA A 753 -5.73 -17.41 5.01
N THR A 754 -6.70 -16.87 5.75
CA THR A 754 -7.60 -15.81 5.26
C THR A 754 -6.89 -14.47 5.12
N VAL A 755 -5.99 -14.11 6.05
CA VAL A 755 -5.12 -12.93 5.90
C VAL A 755 -4.18 -13.08 4.70
N ALA A 756 -3.59 -14.26 4.50
CA ALA A 756 -2.73 -14.52 3.34
C ALA A 756 -3.51 -14.44 2.01
N GLY A 757 -4.71 -15.03 1.96
CA GLY A 757 -5.60 -14.95 0.81
C GLY A 757 -6.06 -13.52 0.52
N ALA A 758 -6.38 -12.75 1.56
CA ALA A 758 -6.72 -11.32 1.44
C ALA A 758 -5.56 -10.50 0.87
N ALA A 759 -4.33 -10.74 1.34
CA ALA A 759 -3.14 -10.08 0.81
C ALA A 759 -2.91 -10.42 -0.67
N LEU A 760 -3.06 -11.69 -1.07
CA LEU A 760 -2.95 -12.10 -2.48
C LEU A 760 -4.02 -11.46 -3.36
N LEU A 761 -5.28 -11.42 -2.88
CA LEU A 761 -6.37 -10.77 -3.61
C LEU A 761 -6.13 -9.27 -3.76
N GLN A 762 -5.60 -8.62 -2.72
CA GLN A 762 -5.19 -7.22 -2.79
C GLN A 762 -4.09 -7.02 -3.84
N ILE A 763 -3.02 -7.83 -3.81
CA ILE A 763 -1.93 -7.77 -4.79
C ILE A 763 -2.46 -7.90 -6.22
N ALA A 764 -3.39 -8.84 -6.47
CA ALA A 764 -4.00 -9.02 -7.78
C ALA A 764 -4.82 -7.79 -8.21
N ALA A 765 -5.59 -7.19 -7.30
CA ALA A 765 -6.37 -5.99 -7.57
C ALA A 765 -5.50 -4.76 -7.86
N LEU A 766 -4.34 -4.64 -7.21
CA LEU A 766 -3.40 -3.53 -7.43
C LEU A 766 -2.88 -3.44 -8.87
N ALA A 767 -2.95 -4.52 -9.65
CA ALA A 767 -2.45 -4.58 -11.04
C ALA A 767 -3.49 -4.19 -12.11
N SER A 768 -4.74 -3.91 -11.74
CA SER A 768 -5.81 -3.56 -12.68
C SER A 768 -6.33 -2.15 -12.42
N SER A 769 -6.41 -1.31 -13.46
CA SER A 769 -6.97 0.05 -13.33
C SER A 769 -8.43 0.01 -12.87
N SER A 770 -9.24 -0.91 -13.40
CA SER A 770 -10.64 -1.05 -12.98
C SER A 770 -10.79 -1.51 -11.54
N ALA A 771 -9.85 -2.32 -11.03
CA ALA A 771 -9.86 -2.77 -9.65
C ALA A 771 -9.33 -1.71 -8.67
N ILE A 772 -8.43 -0.82 -9.11
CA ILE A 772 -8.01 0.37 -8.34
C ILE A 772 -9.16 1.38 -8.24
N GLU A 773 -9.86 1.64 -9.35
CA GLU A 773 -11.04 2.51 -9.34
C GLU A 773 -12.16 1.94 -8.43
N ASN A 774 -12.34 0.62 -8.45
CA ASN A 774 -13.35 -0.08 -7.65
C ASN A 774 -12.81 -0.70 -6.35
N GLU A 775 -11.71 -0.16 -5.80
CA GLU A 775 -11.03 -0.79 -4.66
C GLU A 775 -11.91 -0.85 -3.41
N HIS A 776 -12.87 0.06 -3.31
CA HIS A 776 -13.93 0.02 -2.31
C HIS A 776 -14.65 -1.34 -2.24
N ALA A 777 -14.87 -2.01 -3.36
CA ALA A 777 -15.57 -3.28 -3.43
C ALA A 777 -14.70 -4.38 -2.84
N LEU A 778 -13.40 -4.34 -3.13
CA LEU A 778 -12.40 -5.21 -2.52
C LEU A 778 -12.37 -5.02 -1.00
N TRP A 779 -12.24 -3.79 -0.51
CA TRP A 779 -12.15 -3.56 0.94
C TRP A 779 -13.41 -3.99 1.69
N ASN A 780 -14.59 -3.78 1.10
CA ASN A 780 -15.85 -4.27 1.66
C ASN A 780 -15.93 -5.81 1.63
N LEU A 781 -15.45 -6.45 0.57
CA LEU A 781 -15.34 -7.91 0.50
C LEU A 781 -14.40 -8.42 1.60
N LEU A 782 -13.21 -7.86 1.71
CA LEU A 782 -12.22 -8.23 2.74
C LEU A 782 -12.77 -8.05 4.16
N LEU A 783 -13.46 -6.94 4.44
CA LEU A 783 -14.09 -6.69 5.74
C LEU A 783 -15.17 -7.74 6.06
N THR A 784 -16.08 -8.00 5.12
CA THR A 784 -17.18 -8.96 5.33
C THR A 784 -16.69 -10.40 5.44
N SER A 785 -15.73 -10.81 4.61
CA SER A 785 -15.06 -12.10 4.71
C SER A 785 -14.33 -12.25 6.05
N HIS A 786 -13.65 -11.21 6.52
CA HIS A 786 -12.98 -11.23 7.81
C HIS A 786 -13.95 -11.34 8.98
N LEU A 787 -15.10 -10.65 8.93
CA LEU A 787 -16.16 -10.81 9.93
C LEU A 787 -16.73 -12.22 9.95
N ALA A 788 -16.83 -12.90 8.80
CA ALA A 788 -17.23 -14.31 8.75
C ALA A 788 -16.19 -15.22 9.45
N VAL A 789 -14.89 -14.96 9.26
CA VAL A 789 -13.81 -15.68 9.95
C VAL A 789 -13.87 -15.45 11.46
N VAL A 790 -14.12 -14.21 11.89
CA VAL A 790 -14.35 -13.89 13.31
C VAL A 790 -15.55 -14.66 13.86
N ALA A 791 -16.65 -14.76 13.11
CA ALA A 791 -17.83 -15.53 13.51
C ALA A 791 -17.51 -17.02 13.66
N VAL A 792 -16.82 -17.63 12.69
CA VAL A 792 -16.38 -19.04 12.75
C VAL A 792 -15.48 -19.27 13.97
N ALA A 793 -14.51 -18.39 14.21
CA ALA A 793 -13.65 -18.47 15.38
C ALA A 793 -14.44 -18.31 16.69
N ALA A 794 -15.42 -17.39 16.72
CA ALA A 794 -16.27 -17.15 17.88
C ALA A 794 -17.18 -18.35 18.20
N VAL A 795 -17.74 -19.01 17.18
CA VAL A 795 -18.49 -20.27 17.30
C VAL A 795 -17.59 -21.37 17.86
N GLY A 796 -16.41 -21.55 17.27
CA GLY A 796 -15.43 -22.55 17.72
C GLY A 796 -15.02 -22.35 19.18
N ARG A 797 -14.94 -21.09 19.65
CA ARG A 797 -14.64 -20.72 21.05
C ARG A 797 -15.85 -20.68 21.98
N ARG A 798 -17.06 -20.99 21.49
CA ARG A 798 -18.34 -20.86 22.23
C ARG A 798 -18.49 -19.49 22.90
N SER A 799 -18.16 -18.44 22.16
CA SER A 799 -18.14 -17.07 22.68
C SER A 799 -19.54 -16.58 23.06
N GLY A 800 -19.63 -15.82 24.15
CA GLY A 800 -20.91 -15.29 24.67
C GLY A 800 -21.37 -13.98 24.00
N ARG A 801 -22.36 -13.33 24.63
CA ARG A 801 -22.98 -12.06 24.14
C ARG A 801 -21.96 -10.93 23.94
N ALA A 802 -20.86 -10.94 24.69
CA ALA A 802 -19.78 -9.96 24.57
C ALA A 802 -19.07 -9.95 23.20
N VAL A 803 -19.18 -11.04 22.43
CA VAL A 803 -18.67 -11.12 21.04
C VAL A 803 -19.79 -10.93 20.03
N TRP A 804 -20.92 -11.63 20.22
CA TRP A 804 -22.01 -11.66 19.23
C TRP A 804 -22.75 -10.33 19.08
N VAL A 805 -23.05 -9.62 20.17
CA VAL A 805 -23.76 -8.33 20.08
C VAL A 805 -22.91 -7.29 19.33
N PRO A 806 -21.63 -7.05 19.70
CA PRO A 806 -20.80 -6.14 18.94
C PRO A 806 -20.56 -6.60 17.49
N TRP A 807 -20.40 -7.91 17.25
CA TRP A 807 -20.22 -8.44 15.90
C TRP A 807 -21.41 -8.13 14.98
N VAL A 808 -22.65 -8.33 15.46
CA VAL A 808 -23.87 -8.01 14.69
C VAL A 808 -23.92 -6.52 14.37
N ILE A 809 -23.61 -5.66 15.34
CA ILE A 809 -23.59 -4.20 15.14
C ILE A 809 -22.54 -3.83 14.09
N VAL A 810 -21.34 -4.38 14.15
CA VAL A 810 -20.28 -4.11 13.16
C VAL A 810 -20.70 -4.54 11.77
N LEU A 811 -21.32 -5.72 11.63
CA LEU A 811 -21.79 -6.25 10.35
C LEU A 811 -22.91 -5.39 9.75
N VAL A 812 -23.93 -5.04 10.55
CA VAL A 812 -25.05 -4.20 10.10
C VAL A 812 -24.55 -2.79 9.74
N ALA A 813 -23.70 -2.20 10.57
CA ALA A 813 -23.12 -0.89 10.28
C ALA A 813 -22.24 -0.93 9.01
N ALA A 814 -21.45 -1.99 8.80
CA ALA A 814 -20.67 -2.17 7.58
C ALA A 814 -21.58 -2.25 6.34
N ARG A 815 -22.74 -2.92 6.45
CA ARG A 815 -23.73 -2.97 5.38
C ARG A 815 -24.34 -1.59 5.08
N VAL A 816 -24.73 -0.85 6.12
CA VAL A 816 -25.32 0.51 5.96
C VAL A 816 -24.30 1.48 5.36
N LEU A 817 -23.06 1.47 5.84
CA LEU A 817 -21.99 2.33 5.32
C LEU A 817 -21.61 1.97 3.88
N ARG A 818 -21.64 0.68 3.51
CA ARG A 818 -21.40 0.23 2.12
C ARG A 818 -22.46 0.75 1.15
N CYS A 819 -23.72 0.88 1.56
CA CYS A 819 -24.78 1.47 0.72
C CYS A 819 -24.55 2.94 0.38
N ARG A 820 -23.62 3.61 1.06
CA ARG A 820 -23.34 5.03 0.83
C ARG A 820 -22.15 5.27 -0.08
N ASN A 821 -21.63 4.24 -0.72
CA ASN A 821 -20.36 4.32 -1.41
C ASN A 821 -20.46 5.22 -2.65
N GLN A 822 -19.89 6.43 -2.57
CA GLN A 822 -20.10 7.52 -3.54
C GLN A 822 -19.14 7.46 -4.75
N ILE A 823 -18.56 6.29 -5.05
CA ILE A 823 -17.44 6.24 -6.01
C ILE A 823 -17.95 6.30 -7.45
N ILE A 824 -17.79 7.52 -7.98
CA ILE A 824 -17.78 7.93 -9.36
C ILE A 824 -16.91 6.97 -10.19
N ASN A 825 -17.49 6.36 -11.25
CA ASN A 825 -16.99 6.44 -12.64
C ASN A 825 -17.17 5.17 -13.50
N PHE A 826 -17.38 3.97 -12.95
CA PHE A 826 -17.35 2.76 -13.81
C PHE A 826 -18.45 2.77 -14.89
N GLY A 827 -19.65 3.20 -14.53
CA GLY A 827 -20.78 3.35 -15.45
C GLY A 827 -20.47 4.33 -16.60
N ARG A 828 -20.09 5.56 -16.25
CA ARG A 828 -19.86 6.65 -17.21
C ARG A 828 -18.60 6.47 -18.06
N LEU A 829 -17.49 5.99 -17.49
CA LEU A 829 -16.25 5.74 -18.24
C LEU A 829 -16.39 4.62 -19.28
N ASN A 830 -17.34 3.69 -19.08
CA ASN A 830 -17.60 2.60 -20.01
C ASN A 830 -18.90 2.79 -20.83
N GLY A 831 -19.52 3.97 -20.80
CA GLY A 831 -20.69 4.30 -21.61
C GLY A 831 -22.00 3.62 -21.16
N PHE A 832 -22.09 3.16 -19.91
CA PHE A 832 -23.35 2.68 -19.34
C PHE A 832 -24.26 3.87 -18.97
N SER A 833 -25.55 3.75 -19.27
CA SER A 833 -26.57 4.71 -18.82
C SER A 833 -26.75 4.60 -17.31
N VAL A 834 -26.16 5.54 -16.57
CA VAL A 834 -26.34 5.64 -15.12
C VAL A 834 -27.54 6.55 -14.86
N ALA A 835 -28.57 6.04 -14.19
CA ALA A 835 -29.64 6.87 -13.66
C ALA A 835 -29.10 7.64 -12.44
N ALA A 836 -28.66 8.88 -12.65
CA ALA A 836 -28.52 9.82 -11.55
C ALA A 836 -29.94 10.02 -10.98
N GLY A 837 -30.17 9.59 -9.74
CA GLY A 837 -31.48 9.79 -9.11
C GLY A 837 -31.74 11.27 -8.81
N ASP A 838 -33.01 11.63 -8.57
CA ASP A 838 -33.45 12.95 -8.08
C ASP A 838 -32.90 13.32 -6.67
N SER A 839 -31.95 12.53 -6.14
CA SER A 839 -31.46 12.59 -4.77
C SER A 839 -30.28 13.57 -4.63
N ARG A 840 -30.37 14.41 -3.59
CA ARG A 840 -29.40 15.40 -3.08
C ARG A 840 -27.94 15.21 -3.55
N ALA A 841 -27.26 16.33 -3.85
CA ALA A 841 -25.81 16.39 -4.14
C ALA A 841 -24.99 15.54 -3.15
N GLY A 842 -24.15 14.65 -3.65
CA GLY A 842 -23.36 13.64 -2.94
C GLY A 842 -23.97 12.23 -2.87
N LEU A 843 -25.12 11.97 -3.51
CA LEU A 843 -25.76 10.63 -3.57
C LEU A 843 -26.13 10.21 -5.00
N GLU A 844 -25.40 10.76 -5.98
CA GLU A 844 -25.68 10.62 -7.42
C GLU A 844 -25.68 9.16 -7.91
N TYR A 845 -25.08 8.25 -7.15
CA TYR A 845 -24.91 6.84 -7.49
C TYR A 845 -25.70 5.88 -6.58
N GLU A 846 -26.56 6.41 -5.70
CA GLU A 846 -27.35 5.59 -4.76
C GLU A 846 -28.27 4.56 -5.48
N HIS A 847 -28.60 4.82 -6.74
CA HIS A 847 -29.50 4.00 -7.56
C HIS A 847 -28.75 2.98 -8.44
N ASP A 848 -27.41 2.94 -8.41
CA ASP A 848 -26.61 2.02 -9.22
C ASP A 848 -26.43 0.67 -8.52
N ASP A 849 -27.31 -0.28 -8.83
CA ASP A 849 -27.26 -1.67 -8.34
C ASP A 849 -26.34 -2.57 -9.20
N ASN A 850 -25.71 -2.06 -10.27
CA ASN A 850 -25.06 -2.88 -11.30
C ASN A 850 -23.80 -3.64 -10.82
N LEU A 851 -23.23 -3.26 -9.67
CA LEU A 851 -22.00 -3.85 -9.11
C LEU A 851 -22.23 -4.67 -7.83
N SER A 852 -23.48 -4.85 -7.38
CA SER A 852 -23.76 -5.50 -6.10
C SER A 852 -24.86 -6.57 -6.19
N VAL A 853 -24.54 -7.79 -5.73
CA VAL A 853 -25.52 -8.89 -5.57
C VAL A 853 -26.60 -8.56 -4.52
N LEU A 854 -26.39 -7.52 -3.70
CA LEU A 854 -27.35 -6.98 -2.73
C LEU A 854 -27.37 -5.45 -2.85
N SER A 855 -28.54 -4.85 -3.03
CA SER A 855 -28.72 -3.43 -3.41
C SER A 855 -27.79 -2.42 -2.72
N THR A 856 -27.36 -1.40 -3.47
CA THR A 856 -26.56 -0.25 -2.99
C THR A 856 -27.43 0.84 -2.37
N ARG A 857 -28.76 0.77 -2.46
CA ARG A 857 -29.67 1.80 -1.93
C ARG A 857 -29.46 2.08 -0.44
N SER A 858 -29.48 3.35 -0.07
CA SER A 858 -29.40 3.75 1.34
C SER A 858 -30.70 3.39 2.06
N LEU A 859 -30.59 2.60 3.12
CA LEU A 859 -31.74 2.23 3.96
C LEU A 859 -32.27 3.40 4.82
N VAL A 860 -31.56 4.53 4.82
CA VAL A 860 -31.80 5.64 5.75
C VAL A 860 -32.01 6.97 5.00
N HIS A 861 -31.87 6.99 3.66
CA HIS A 861 -31.96 8.23 2.89
C HIS A 861 -33.40 8.74 2.81
N GLY A 862 -33.57 10.06 2.86
CA GLY A 862 -34.86 10.74 2.74
C GLY A 862 -35.77 10.66 3.97
N LEU A 863 -35.40 9.92 5.02
CA LEU A 863 -36.22 9.81 6.24
C LEU A 863 -36.36 11.14 7.00
N LEU A 864 -35.35 12.00 6.92
CA LEU A 864 -35.31 13.30 7.60
C LEU A 864 -34.79 14.42 6.68
N PRO A 865 -35.23 15.68 6.87
CA PRO A 865 -34.56 16.85 6.32
C PRO A 865 -33.08 16.94 6.77
N PRO A 866 -32.17 17.57 5.99
CA PRO A 866 -30.72 17.55 6.27
C PRO A 866 -30.35 18.07 7.67
N LEU A 867 -30.98 19.17 8.09
CA LEU A 867 -30.74 19.76 9.41
C LEU A 867 -31.22 18.83 10.53
N ALA A 868 -32.37 18.17 10.36
CA ALA A 868 -32.90 17.22 11.34
C ALA A 868 -32.01 15.97 11.44
N GLU A 869 -31.50 15.47 10.30
CA GLU A 869 -30.53 14.37 10.25
C GLU A 869 -29.26 14.72 11.02
N ARG A 870 -28.70 15.92 10.82
CA ARG A 870 -27.53 16.40 11.57
C ARG A 870 -27.80 16.52 13.07
N VAL A 871 -28.96 17.06 13.47
CA VAL A 871 -29.34 17.18 14.89
C VAL A 871 -29.41 15.80 15.55
N VAL A 872 -30.08 14.83 14.90
CA VAL A 872 -30.23 13.46 15.44
C VAL A 872 -28.87 12.77 15.53
N ALA A 873 -28.06 12.82 14.47
CA ALA A 873 -26.72 12.25 14.44
C ALA A 873 -25.83 12.83 15.56
N SER A 874 -25.86 14.15 15.73
CA SER A 874 -25.12 14.86 16.77
C SER A 874 -25.58 14.46 18.17
N ALA A 875 -26.90 14.36 18.39
CA ALA A 875 -27.47 13.97 19.68
C ALA A 875 -27.08 12.55 20.08
N VAL A 876 -27.06 11.60 19.14
CA VAL A 876 -26.61 10.21 19.39
C VAL A 876 -25.16 10.17 19.85
N VAL A 877 -24.27 10.88 19.16
CA VAL A 877 -22.84 10.93 19.50
C VAL A 877 -22.61 11.61 20.85
N VAL A 878 -23.28 12.74 21.11
CA VAL A 878 -23.21 13.43 22.41
C VAL A 878 -23.71 12.53 23.54
N ALA A 879 -24.84 11.84 23.37
CA ALA A 879 -25.35 10.93 24.37
C ALA A 879 -24.37 9.79 24.69
N ALA A 880 -23.70 9.24 23.67
CA ALA A 880 -22.70 8.20 23.83
C ALA A 880 -21.43 8.70 24.56
N GLU A 881 -20.93 9.88 24.20
CA GLU A 881 -19.76 10.50 24.88
C GLU A 881 -20.07 10.89 26.33
N CYS A 882 -21.28 11.38 26.61
CA CYS A 882 -21.78 11.64 27.97
C CYS A 882 -21.80 10.37 28.84
N TRP A 883 -22.10 9.21 28.23
CA TRP A 883 -22.08 7.93 28.93
C TRP A 883 -20.66 7.46 29.24
N ARG A 884 -19.72 7.75 28.34
CA ARG A 884 -18.33 7.26 28.36
C ARG A 884 -17.43 8.02 29.34
N ASP A 885 -17.57 9.34 29.48
CA ASP A 885 -16.76 10.16 30.38
C ASP A 885 -17.59 10.83 31.48
N ARG A 886 -17.14 10.73 32.73
CA ARG A 886 -17.82 11.31 33.90
C ARG A 886 -17.38 12.74 34.21
N SER A 887 -16.38 13.25 33.50
CA SER A 887 -15.88 14.62 33.68
C SER A 887 -16.86 15.65 33.13
N ARG A 888 -17.39 16.50 34.02
CA ARG A 888 -18.26 17.63 33.64
C ARG A 888 -17.63 18.56 32.60
N LEU A 889 -16.33 18.88 32.72
CA LEU A 889 -15.65 19.78 31.77
C LEU A 889 -15.58 19.16 30.37
N HIS A 890 -15.02 17.96 30.24
CA HIS A 890 -14.98 17.19 28.99
C HIS A 890 -16.35 17.08 28.30
N VAL A 891 -17.39 16.69 29.05
CA VAL A 891 -18.75 16.54 28.50
C VAL A 891 -19.32 17.89 28.06
N ALA A 892 -19.17 18.94 28.88
CA ALA A 892 -19.68 20.27 28.54
C ALA A 892 -18.99 20.86 27.31
N SER A 893 -17.66 20.76 27.20
CA SER A 893 -16.93 21.25 26.02
C SER A 893 -17.23 20.43 24.77
N PHE A 894 -17.51 19.13 24.88
CA PHE A 894 -17.89 18.30 23.73
C PHE A 894 -19.29 18.65 23.24
N ALA A 895 -20.26 18.72 24.17
CA ALA A 895 -21.64 19.10 23.84
C ALA A 895 -21.72 20.51 23.25
N ALA A 896 -20.97 21.48 23.82
CA ALA A 896 -20.91 22.84 23.29
C ALA A 896 -20.30 22.88 21.88
N GLY A 897 -19.20 22.15 21.66
CA GLY A 897 -18.59 22.03 20.33
C GLY A 897 -19.54 21.40 19.30
N MET A 898 -20.25 20.34 19.68
CA MET A 898 -21.21 19.68 18.79
C MET A 898 -22.44 20.57 18.51
N LEU A 899 -22.91 21.33 19.50
CA LEU A 899 -23.97 22.32 19.26
C LEU A 899 -23.49 23.39 18.26
N ALA A 900 -22.23 23.82 18.36
CA ALA A 900 -21.66 24.76 17.40
C ALA A 900 -21.59 24.20 15.98
N THR A 901 -21.25 22.91 15.78
CA THR A 901 -21.26 22.30 14.42
C THR A 901 -22.67 22.21 13.83
N VAL A 902 -23.70 22.00 14.65
CA VAL A 902 -25.12 22.05 14.25
C VAL A 902 -25.52 23.48 13.87
N LEU A 903 -25.21 24.46 14.72
CA LEU A 903 -25.53 25.86 14.47
C LEU A 903 -24.84 26.40 13.22
N PHE A 904 -23.57 26.04 13.00
CA PHE A 904 -22.83 26.44 11.81
C PHE A 904 -23.46 25.89 10.51
N SER A 905 -24.03 24.69 10.55
CA SER A 905 -24.78 24.13 9.41
C SER A 905 -26.03 24.94 9.08
N ALA A 906 -26.72 25.42 10.11
CA ALA A 906 -27.95 26.18 9.95
C ALA A 906 -27.66 27.63 9.51
N VAL A 907 -26.61 28.23 10.07
CA VAL A 907 -26.18 29.60 9.77
C VAL A 907 -24.65 29.62 9.73
N PRO A 908 -24.02 29.67 8.54
CA PRO A 908 -22.57 29.51 8.36
C PRO A 908 -21.81 30.78 8.75
N ILE A 909 -21.87 31.13 10.04
CA ILE A 909 -21.14 32.25 10.64
C ILE A 909 -19.80 31.73 11.12
N ASP A 910 -18.71 32.34 10.66
CA ASP A 910 -17.34 31.90 10.99
C ASP A 910 -17.08 31.87 12.50
N THR A 911 -17.66 32.81 13.27
CA THR A 911 -17.61 32.82 14.74
C THR A 911 -18.13 31.54 15.36
N VAL A 912 -19.17 30.92 14.79
CA VAL A 912 -19.73 29.64 15.28
C VAL A 912 -18.76 28.49 14.97
N ALA A 913 -18.11 28.50 13.80
CA ALA A 913 -17.05 27.53 13.51
C ALA A 913 -15.86 27.69 14.47
N HIS A 914 -15.47 28.92 14.82
CA HIS A 914 -14.42 29.17 15.83
C HIS A 914 -14.73 28.57 17.19
N VAL A 915 -16.00 28.62 17.64
CA VAL A 915 -16.42 27.95 18.88
C VAL A 915 -16.19 26.45 18.80
N ALA A 916 -16.51 25.80 17.68
CA ALA A 916 -16.25 24.37 17.48
C ALA A 916 -14.74 24.05 17.51
N TYR A 917 -13.90 24.86 16.85
CA TYR A 917 -12.43 24.71 16.91
C TYR A 917 -11.87 24.88 18.32
N VAL A 918 -12.31 25.91 19.06
CA VAL A 918 -11.90 26.12 20.46
C VAL A 918 -12.28 24.92 21.32
N CYS A 919 -13.48 24.39 21.14
CA CYS A 919 -13.93 23.19 21.85
C CYS A 919 -13.07 21.97 21.48
N ALA A 920 -12.75 21.77 20.20
CA ALA A 920 -11.86 20.69 19.76
C ALA A 920 -10.44 20.83 20.35
N GLY A 921 -9.88 22.05 20.37
CA GLY A 921 -8.60 22.34 21.00
C GLY A 921 -8.60 22.05 22.50
N LEU A 922 -9.68 22.42 23.20
CA LEU A 922 -9.87 22.10 24.62
C LEU A 922 -9.95 20.59 24.84
N GLN A 923 -10.68 19.85 24.01
CA GLN A 923 -10.72 18.38 24.07
C GLN A 923 -9.34 17.75 23.88
N ALA A 924 -8.56 18.24 22.92
CA ALA A 924 -7.20 17.77 22.70
C ALA A 924 -6.31 18.02 23.92
N CYS A 925 -6.38 19.21 24.52
CA CYS A 925 -5.63 19.54 25.74
C CYS A 925 -6.02 18.65 26.93
N LEU A 926 -7.32 18.40 27.12
CA LEU A 926 -7.83 17.51 28.18
C LEU A 926 -7.38 16.06 27.96
N ALA A 927 -7.38 15.59 26.72
CA ALA A 927 -6.91 14.25 26.36
C ALA A 927 -5.41 14.07 26.69
N VAL A 928 -4.57 15.04 26.32
CA VAL A 928 -3.14 15.06 26.65
C VAL A 928 -2.94 15.04 28.17
N GLY A 929 -3.66 15.89 28.91
CA GLY A 929 -3.60 15.92 30.38
C GLY A 929 -3.99 14.60 31.05
N ARG A 930 -4.84 13.79 30.40
CA ARG A 930 -5.28 12.47 30.88
C ARG A 930 -4.49 11.29 30.30
N ARG A 931 -3.45 11.55 29.48
CA ARG A 931 -2.72 10.54 28.70
C ARG A 931 -3.63 9.65 27.85
N ARG A 932 -4.74 10.22 27.34
CA ARG A 932 -5.68 9.57 26.42
C ARG A 932 -5.48 10.10 25.00
N HIS A 933 -5.95 9.34 24.02
CA HIS A 933 -5.99 9.81 22.63
C HIS A 933 -7.09 10.88 22.48
N ALA A 934 -6.86 11.89 21.65
CA ALA A 934 -7.77 13.02 21.44
C ALA A 934 -8.98 12.68 20.53
N LEU A 935 -9.59 11.50 20.72
CA LEU A 935 -10.66 10.99 19.84
C LEU A 935 -11.87 11.95 19.80
N SER A 936 -12.27 12.50 20.95
CA SER A 936 -13.39 13.45 21.03
C SER A 936 -13.08 14.79 20.31
N ALA A 937 -11.81 15.20 20.24
CA ALA A 937 -11.41 16.36 19.43
C ALA A 937 -11.54 16.06 17.93
N VAL A 938 -11.11 14.87 17.50
CA VAL A 938 -11.23 14.41 16.11
C VAL A 938 -12.69 14.28 15.70
N TRP A 939 -13.59 13.82 16.58
CA TRP A 939 -15.03 13.81 16.30
C TRP A 939 -15.61 15.21 16.08
N LEU A 940 -15.23 16.20 16.90
CA LEU A 940 -15.68 17.58 16.72
C LEU A 940 -15.21 18.16 15.38
N LEU A 941 -13.94 17.95 15.04
CA LEU A 941 -13.39 18.36 13.74
C LEU A 941 -14.07 17.63 12.58
N ALA A 942 -14.34 16.33 12.71
CA ALA A 942 -15.05 15.55 11.69
C ALA A 942 -16.46 16.11 11.42
N PHE A 943 -17.23 16.41 12.46
CA PHE A 943 -18.58 16.99 12.30
C PHE A 943 -18.58 18.43 11.79
N LEU A 944 -17.50 19.19 12.02
CA LEU A 944 -17.35 20.54 11.50
C LEU A 944 -16.95 20.55 10.02
N LEU A 945 -15.98 19.70 9.65
CA LEU A 945 -15.25 19.75 8.38
C LEU A 945 -15.76 18.76 7.33
N GLN A 946 -16.59 17.79 7.69
CA GLN A 946 -17.18 16.89 6.69
C GLN A 946 -18.38 17.53 5.99
N ARG A 947 -18.69 17.04 4.78
CA ARG A 947 -19.93 17.39 4.07
C ARG A 947 -21.15 17.08 4.91
N ASP A 948 -22.20 17.86 4.74
CA ASP A 948 -23.43 17.70 5.51
C ASP A 948 -24.09 16.35 5.22
N THR A 949 -23.90 15.83 4.01
CA THR A 949 -24.30 14.47 3.62
C THR A 949 -23.59 13.39 4.43
N ASN A 950 -22.34 13.59 4.87
CA ASN A 950 -21.54 12.58 5.58
C ASN A 950 -21.89 12.44 7.07
N VAL A 951 -22.72 13.33 7.62
CA VAL A 951 -22.98 13.38 9.07
C VAL A 951 -23.68 12.13 9.61
N ALA A 952 -24.65 11.57 8.89
CA ALA A 952 -25.24 10.29 9.28
C ALA A 952 -24.25 9.13 9.16
N ALA A 953 -23.37 9.14 8.15
CA ALA A 953 -22.32 8.13 8.03
C ALA A 953 -21.36 8.19 9.22
N LEU A 954 -21.00 9.40 9.69
CA LEU A 954 -20.21 9.59 10.90
C LEU A 954 -20.90 9.03 12.15
N ALA A 955 -22.21 9.20 12.31
CA ALA A 955 -22.95 8.63 13.45
C ALA A 955 -23.02 7.09 13.40
N VAL A 956 -23.23 6.49 12.23
CA VAL A 956 -23.17 5.04 12.05
C VAL A 956 -21.76 4.51 12.28
N LEU A 957 -20.73 5.22 11.78
CA LEU A 957 -19.33 4.90 12.02
C LEU A 957 -19.00 4.96 13.52
N TYR A 958 -19.52 5.94 14.27
CA TYR A 958 -19.35 6.01 15.71
C TYR A 958 -19.85 4.72 16.39
N ALA A 959 -21.07 4.27 16.08
CA ALA A 959 -21.63 3.04 16.61
C ALA A 959 -20.82 1.80 16.20
N GLN A 960 -20.33 1.76 14.95
CA GLN A 960 -19.46 0.70 14.45
C GLN A 960 -18.15 0.63 15.23
N LEU A 961 -17.54 1.78 15.55
CA LEU A 961 -16.26 1.85 16.24
C LEU A 961 -16.36 1.43 17.71
N GLU A 962 -17.44 1.81 18.41
CA GLU A 962 -17.69 1.33 19.77
C GLU A 962 -17.90 -0.19 19.81
N ALA A 963 -18.65 -0.74 18.86
CA ALA A 963 -18.83 -2.17 18.72
C ALA A 963 -17.53 -2.89 18.33
N ALA A 964 -16.75 -2.35 17.40
CA ALA A 964 -15.45 -2.92 17.01
C ALA A 964 -14.44 -2.89 18.17
N ALA A 965 -14.46 -1.84 19.00
CA ALA A 965 -13.65 -1.76 20.21
C ALA A 965 -14.05 -2.84 21.24
N ALA A 966 -15.36 -3.05 21.46
CA ALA A 966 -15.84 -4.14 22.31
C ALA A 966 -15.44 -5.53 21.77
N LEU A 967 -15.57 -5.73 20.46
CA LEU A 967 -15.18 -6.97 19.79
C LEU A 967 -13.68 -7.25 19.92
N ARG A 968 -12.83 -6.22 19.76
CA ARG A 968 -11.37 -6.33 19.97
C ARG A 968 -11.05 -6.79 21.39
N ARG A 969 -11.64 -6.14 22.40
CA ARG A 969 -11.42 -6.48 23.82
C ARG A 969 -11.84 -7.92 24.14
N ALA A 970 -12.81 -8.46 23.40
CA ALA A 970 -13.31 -9.82 23.61
C ALA A 970 -12.51 -10.92 22.86
N LEU A 971 -11.92 -10.61 21.70
CA LEU A 971 -11.22 -11.61 20.88
C LEU A 971 -9.75 -11.83 21.25
N GLU A 972 -9.07 -10.78 21.73
CA GLU A 972 -7.64 -10.75 22.16
C GLU A 972 -6.61 -11.41 21.21
N GLU A 973 -6.96 -11.68 19.94
CA GLU A 973 -6.06 -12.30 18.97
C GLU A 973 -5.61 -11.35 17.84
N PRO A 974 -4.30 -11.19 17.61
CA PRO A 974 -3.77 -10.26 16.61
C PRO A 974 -4.22 -10.56 15.18
N LEU A 975 -4.25 -11.84 14.78
CA LEU A 975 -4.67 -12.27 13.43
C LEU A 975 -6.14 -11.97 13.14
N LEU A 976 -6.96 -11.78 14.17
CA LEU A 976 -8.35 -11.37 14.03
C LEU A 976 -8.54 -9.86 14.23
N THR A 977 -7.71 -9.21 15.04
CA THR A 977 -7.92 -7.80 15.43
C THR A 977 -7.14 -6.80 14.58
N VAL A 978 -5.95 -7.14 14.06
CA VAL A 978 -5.17 -6.23 13.19
C VAL A 978 -5.86 -6.07 11.82
N PRO A 979 -6.25 -7.14 11.10
CA PRO A 979 -6.94 -6.99 9.81
C PRO A 979 -8.27 -6.26 9.96
N LEU A 980 -9.01 -6.50 11.05
CA LEU A 980 -10.26 -5.77 11.33
C LEU A 980 -10.02 -4.25 11.41
N ALA A 981 -8.94 -3.79 12.04
CA ALA A 981 -8.62 -2.36 12.11
C ALA A 981 -8.27 -1.78 10.73
N VAL A 982 -7.44 -2.48 9.95
CA VAL A 982 -7.04 -2.03 8.61
C VAL A 982 -8.24 -1.99 7.66
N TYR A 983 -9.05 -3.06 7.63
CA TYR A 983 -10.19 -3.15 6.73
C TYR A 983 -11.30 -2.16 7.10
N LEU A 984 -11.55 -1.93 8.40
CA LEU A 984 -12.44 -0.85 8.83
C LEU A 984 -11.91 0.52 8.44
N ALA A 985 -10.59 0.77 8.58
CA ALA A 985 -9.99 2.04 8.20
C ALA A 985 -10.18 2.30 6.70
N LYS A 986 -9.83 1.33 5.85
CA LYS A 986 -10.01 1.44 4.39
C LYS A 986 -11.48 1.55 4.01
N ALA A 987 -12.38 0.73 4.57
CA ALA A 987 -13.81 0.83 4.29
C ALA A 987 -14.40 2.19 4.71
N SER A 988 -13.96 2.75 5.85
CA SER A 988 -14.42 4.06 6.33
C SER A 988 -13.96 5.23 5.46
N PHE A 989 -12.79 5.11 4.79
CA PHE A 989 -12.32 6.09 3.81
C PHE A 989 -13.33 6.24 2.67
N PHE A 990 -13.76 5.11 2.09
CA PHE A 990 -14.74 5.10 1.00
C PHE A 990 -16.17 5.42 1.47
N ALA A 991 -16.55 5.03 2.70
CA ALA A 991 -17.87 5.33 3.26
C ALA A 991 -18.13 6.83 3.47
N LEU A 992 -17.09 7.65 3.54
CA LEU A 992 -17.17 9.12 3.59
C LEU A 992 -17.08 9.78 2.20
N GLY A 993 -17.14 9.00 1.12
CA GLY A 993 -17.18 9.51 -0.24
C GLY A 993 -15.83 9.68 -0.93
N ASN A 994 -14.74 9.34 -0.26
CA ASN A 994 -13.41 9.44 -0.86
C ASN A 994 -13.16 8.30 -1.86
N SER A 995 -12.27 8.54 -2.81
CA SER A 995 -11.73 7.53 -3.72
C SER A 995 -10.23 7.76 -3.95
N HIS A 996 -9.61 6.98 -4.82
CA HIS A 996 -8.24 7.24 -5.24
C HIS A 996 -8.11 8.35 -6.28
N LEU A 997 -9.22 8.96 -6.71
CA LEU A 997 -9.25 10.09 -7.65
C LEU A 997 -9.15 11.42 -6.90
N MET A 998 -8.39 12.37 -7.46
CA MET A 998 -8.24 13.72 -6.89
C MET A 998 -9.58 14.46 -6.77
N THR A 999 -10.53 14.17 -7.64
CA THR A 999 -11.88 14.78 -7.68
C THR A 999 -12.73 14.53 -6.46
N THR A 1000 -12.40 13.49 -5.70
CA THR A 1000 -13.12 13.16 -4.47
C THR A 1000 -12.57 13.88 -3.25
N ILE A 1001 -11.46 14.61 -3.39
CA ILE A 1001 -10.89 15.43 -2.32
C ILE A 1001 -11.68 16.73 -2.23
N ASP A 1002 -12.47 16.86 -1.16
CA ASP A 1002 -13.18 18.10 -0.83
C ASP A 1002 -12.22 19.09 -0.16
N ILE A 1003 -11.97 20.21 -0.84
CA ILE A 1003 -11.16 21.33 -0.31
C ILE A 1003 -12.07 22.42 0.29
N SER A 1004 -13.31 22.56 -0.18
CA SER A 1004 -14.25 23.62 0.23
C SER A 1004 -14.44 23.67 1.74
N LYS A 1005 -14.58 22.51 2.40
CA LYS A 1005 -14.76 22.46 3.85
C LYS A 1005 -13.49 22.82 4.65
N ALA A 1006 -12.30 22.76 4.05
CA ALA A 1006 -11.06 23.19 4.70
C ALA A 1006 -11.01 24.72 4.95
N TYR A 1007 -11.85 25.50 4.26
CA TYR A 1007 -11.98 26.95 4.47
C TYR A 1007 -12.94 27.34 5.61
N THR A 1008 -13.52 26.36 6.30
CA THR A 1008 -14.47 26.60 7.40
C THR A 1008 -13.82 27.40 8.52
N GLY A 1009 -14.32 28.62 8.78
CA GLY A 1009 -13.80 29.51 9.81
C GLY A 1009 -12.51 30.26 9.43
N LEU A 1010 -12.06 30.23 8.17
CA LEU A 1010 -10.92 31.02 7.71
C LEU A 1010 -11.37 32.35 7.09
N SER A 1011 -10.73 33.45 7.51
CA SER A 1011 -10.93 34.79 6.93
C SER A 1011 -9.94 35.12 5.81
N ALA A 1012 -8.89 34.30 5.65
CA ALA A 1012 -7.87 34.45 4.62
C ALA A 1012 -7.28 33.07 4.29
N TYR A 1013 -6.76 32.91 3.06
CA TYR A 1013 -6.07 31.70 2.65
C TYR A 1013 -4.76 31.50 3.45
N SER A 1014 -4.51 30.27 3.87
CA SER A 1014 -3.22 29.82 4.39
C SER A 1014 -2.99 28.39 3.95
N GLN A 1015 -1.98 28.19 3.11
CA GLN A 1015 -1.66 26.90 2.52
C GLN A 1015 -1.44 25.80 3.56
N SER A 1016 -0.73 26.09 4.65
CA SER A 1016 -0.42 25.09 5.68
C SER A 1016 -1.66 24.67 6.47
N ILE A 1017 -2.55 25.62 6.75
CA ILE A 1017 -3.81 25.35 7.46
C ILE A 1017 -4.77 24.60 6.55
N VAL A 1018 -5.03 25.13 5.35
CA VAL A 1018 -5.95 24.51 4.38
C VAL A 1018 -5.47 23.11 4.01
N GLY A 1019 -4.19 22.94 3.66
CA GLY A 1019 -3.63 21.63 3.34
C GLY A 1019 -3.74 20.63 4.50
N GLY A 1020 -3.52 21.08 5.74
CA GLY A 1020 -3.71 20.25 6.93
C GLY A 1020 -5.17 19.84 7.16
N LEU A 1021 -6.11 20.77 6.98
CA LEU A 1021 -7.55 20.51 7.11
C LEU A 1021 -8.09 19.62 5.98
N THR A 1022 -7.62 19.80 4.74
CA THR A 1022 -7.94 18.92 3.61
C THR A 1022 -7.44 17.50 3.89
N ALA A 1023 -6.19 17.34 4.35
CA ALA A 1023 -5.67 16.03 4.74
C ALA A 1023 -6.53 15.40 5.86
N PHE A 1024 -6.95 16.21 6.84
CA PHE A 1024 -7.87 15.74 7.88
C PHE A 1024 -9.22 15.27 7.32
N ILE A 1025 -9.84 16.03 6.40
CA ILE A 1025 -11.11 15.68 5.76
C ILE A 1025 -10.99 14.34 5.02
N VAL A 1026 -9.95 14.19 4.19
CA VAL A 1026 -9.70 12.96 3.40
C VAL A 1026 -9.47 11.75 4.30
N PHE A 1027 -8.67 11.90 5.37
CA PHE A 1027 -8.31 10.80 6.25
C PHE A 1027 -9.16 10.70 7.52
N THR A 1028 -10.30 11.40 7.61
CA THR A 1028 -11.16 11.43 8.81
C THR A 1028 -11.57 10.01 9.25
N GLY A 1029 -12.08 9.18 8.32
CA GLY A 1029 -12.49 7.80 8.60
C GLY A 1029 -11.35 6.93 9.14
N PRO A 1030 -10.25 6.76 8.38
CA PRO A 1030 -9.07 6.02 8.84
C PRO A 1030 -8.52 6.51 10.18
N LEU A 1031 -8.47 7.83 10.40
CA LEU A 1031 -7.99 8.44 11.64
C LEU A 1031 -8.89 8.07 12.84
N LEU A 1032 -10.21 8.18 12.67
CA LEU A 1032 -11.19 7.79 13.69
C LEU A 1032 -11.08 6.30 14.02
N VAL A 1033 -10.99 5.43 13.00
CA VAL A 1033 -10.82 3.99 13.19
C VAL A 1033 -9.54 3.69 13.95
N LEU A 1034 -8.39 4.21 13.49
CA LEU A 1034 -7.10 3.93 14.11
C LEU A 1034 -7.06 4.38 15.58
N LEU A 1035 -7.52 5.61 15.87
CA LEU A 1035 -7.54 6.14 17.23
C LEU A 1035 -8.47 5.35 18.15
N ALA A 1036 -9.65 4.95 17.67
CA ALA A 1036 -10.59 4.12 18.44
C ALA A 1036 -10.02 2.72 18.72
N GLN A 1037 -9.35 2.10 17.73
CA GLN A 1037 -8.73 0.79 17.89
C GLN A 1037 -7.49 0.84 18.80
N LEU A 1038 -6.72 1.93 18.77
CA LEU A 1038 -5.60 2.16 19.69
C LEU A 1038 -6.06 2.33 21.14
N ASP A 1039 -7.15 3.06 21.36
CA ASP A 1039 -7.72 3.25 22.69
C ASP A 1039 -8.29 1.94 23.26
N ALA A 1040 -8.81 1.07 22.39
CA ALA A 1040 -9.29 -0.26 22.77
C ALA A 1040 -8.19 -1.31 22.94
N SER A 1041 -6.97 -1.07 22.44
CA SER A 1041 -5.88 -2.05 22.46
C SER A 1041 -5.08 -2.00 23.77
N LYS A 1042 -4.91 -3.17 24.41
CA LYS A 1042 -3.97 -3.35 25.53
C LYS A 1042 -2.51 -3.26 25.06
N ASP A 1043 -2.24 -3.71 23.84
CA ASP A 1043 -0.91 -3.74 23.22
C ASP A 1043 -0.90 -2.81 22.00
N LYS A 1044 -0.64 -1.52 22.25
CA LYS A 1044 -0.64 -0.49 21.22
C LYS A 1044 0.50 -0.67 20.22
N HIS A 1045 1.65 -1.14 20.71
CA HIS A 1045 2.83 -1.38 19.88
C HIS A 1045 2.57 -2.50 18.87
N ALA A 1046 1.99 -3.63 19.30
CA ALA A 1046 1.56 -4.73 18.44
C ALA A 1046 0.65 -4.27 17.29
N LEU A 1047 -0.37 -3.48 17.64
CA LEU A 1047 -1.36 -2.99 16.68
C LEU A 1047 -0.70 -2.09 15.64
N LEU A 1048 0.07 -1.08 16.09
CA LEU A 1048 0.74 -0.15 15.18
C LEU A 1048 1.73 -0.87 14.27
N LEU A 1049 2.55 -1.76 14.83
CA LEU A 1049 3.51 -2.54 14.05
C LEU A 1049 2.79 -3.38 12.99
N GLY A 1050 1.71 -4.09 13.36
CA GLY A 1050 0.91 -4.88 12.43
C GLY A 1050 0.31 -4.06 11.29
N CYS A 1051 -0.27 -2.89 11.61
CA CYS A 1051 -0.82 -1.98 10.60
C CYS A 1051 0.28 -1.47 9.66
N TRP A 1052 1.39 -0.95 10.19
CA TRP A 1052 2.49 -0.42 9.36
C TRP A 1052 3.16 -1.49 8.50
N CYS A 1053 3.27 -2.73 8.99
CA CYS A 1053 3.77 -3.86 8.20
C CYS A 1053 2.86 -4.16 7.00
N LEU A 1054 1.53 -4.16 7.20
CA LEU A 1054 0.57 -4.41 6.12
C LEU A 1054 0.57 -3.26 5.10
N GLU A 1055 0.59 -2.00 5.55
CA GLU A 1055 0.65 -0.84 4.67
C GLU A 1055 1.97 -0.80 3.87
N LEU A 1056 3.13 -1.03 4.52
CA LEU A 1056 4.40 -1.14 3.83
C LEU A 1056 4.40 -2.25 2.78
N GLY A 1057 3.78 -3.39 3.10
CA GLY A 1057 3.60 -4.52 2.18
C GLY A 1057 2.82 -4.12 0.94
N GLY A 1058 1.62 -3.57 1.14
CA GLY A 1058 0.75 -3.09 0.08
C GLY A 1058 1.44 -2.02 -0.78
N PHE A 1059 2.08 -1.03 -0.14
CA PHE A 1059 2.78 0.06 -0.83
C PHE A 1059 3.98 -0.42 -1.65
N THR A 1060 4.77 -1.37 -1.12
CA THR A 1060 5.93 -1.93 -1.83
C THR A 1060 5.50 -2.65 -3.10
N VAL A 1061 4.45 -3.49 -2.99
CA VAL A 1061 3.89 -4.17 -4.17
C VAL A 1061 3.33 -3.16 -5.15
N TYR A 1062 2.61 -2.15 -4.65
CA TYR A 1062 2.03 -1.13 -5.52
C TYR A 1062 3.10 -0.34 -6.28
N SER A 1063 4.19 0.03 -5.62
CA SER A 1063 5.34 0.69 -6.26
C SER A 1063 5.96 -0.18 -7.36
N ALA A 1064 6.02 -1.50 -7.16
CA ALA A 1064 6.46 -2.43 -8.20
C ALA A 1064 5.49 -2.49 -9.38
N VAL A 1065 4.18 -2.54 -9.13
CA VAL A 1065 3.16 -2.47 -10.19
C VAL A 1065 3.28 -1.18 -10.98
N VAL A 1066 3.37 -0.03 -10.30
CA VAL A 1066 3.52 1.29 -10.93
C VAL A 1066 4.77 1.34 -11.80
N TYR A 1067 5.89 0.77 -11.35
CA TYR A 1067 7.10 0.67 -12.16
C TYR A 1067 6.83 -0.08 -13.47
N PHE A 1068 6.15 -1.23 -13.45
CA PHE A 1068 5.83 -1.98 -14.67
C PHE A 1068 4.74 -1.30 -15.52
N MET A 1069 3.78 -0.62 -14.90
CA MET A 1069 2.64 0.05 -15.53
C MET A 1069 2.91 1.51 -15.89
N ARG A 1070 4.14 2.00 -15.79
CA ARG A 1070 4.48 3.41 -16.07
C ARG A 1070 4.15 3.88 -17.50
N PHE A 1071 4.08 2.96 -18.45
CA PHE A 1071 3.69 3.23 -19.84
C PHE A 1071 2.17 3.07 -20.09
N HIS A 1072 1.41 2.71 -19.06
CA HIS A 1072 -0.02 2.46 -19.17
C HIS A 1072 -0.78 3.77 -19.41
N LEU A 1073 -1.83 3.73 -20.23
CA LEU A 1073 -2.62 4.92 -20.60
C LEU A 1073 -3.19 5.67 -19.37
N PHE A 1074 -3.60 4.91 -18.35
CA PHE A 1074 -4.20 5.42 -17.10
C PHE A 1074 -3.19 5.70 -15.97
N ILE A 1075 -1.88 5.75 -16.27
CA ILE A 1075 -0.85 6.03 -15.26
C ILE A 1075 -1.13 7.32 -14.50
N TRP A 1076 -1.59 8.37 -15.19
CA TRP A 1076 -1.86 9.70 -14.60
C TRP A 1076 -3.26 9.86 -13.98
N SER A 1077 -4.26 9.11 -14.47
CA SER A 1077 -5.64 9.23 -13.99
C SER A 1077 -5.99 8.26 -12.86
N VAL A 1078 -5.28 7.13 -12.74
CA VAL A 1078 -5.60 6.07 -11.77
C VAL A 1078 -4.41 5.74 -10.88
N PHE A 1079 -3.24 5.47 -11.47
CA PHE A 1079 -2.13 4.94 -10.69
C PHE A 1079 -1.39 6.00 -9.86
N ALA A 1080 -1.05 7.14 -10.46
CA ALA A 1080 -0.43 8.29 -9.81
C ALA A 1080 -1.26 8.84 -8.64
N PRO A 1081 -2.56 9.15 -8.81
CA PRO A 1081 -3.41 9.60 -7.71
C PRO A 1081 -3.41 8.66 -6.51
N LYS A 1082 -3.46 7.34 -6.74
CA LYS A 1082 -3.38 6.35 -5.68
C LYS A 1082 -2.03 6.36 -4.96
N VAL A 1083 -0.90 6.50 -5.65
CA VAL A 1083 0.43 6.63 -4.99
C VAL A 1083 0.47 7.88 -4.10
N GLY A 1084 -0.18 8.97 -4.50
CA GLY A 1084 -0.26 10.18 -3.68
C GLY A 1084 -1.13 10.02 -2.42
N ILE A 1085 -2.21 9.25 -2.50
CA ILE A 1085 -3.16 9.02 -1.39
C ILE A 1085 -2.70 7.89 -0.44
N SER A 1086 -2.01 6.87 -0.96
CA SER A 1086 -1.53 5.70 -0.21
C SER A 1086 -0.29 6.04 0.61
#